data_AF-A0A421GRG4-F1
#
_entry.id   AF-A0A421GRG4-F1
#
_cell.length_a   1.000
_cell.length_b   1.000
_cell.length_c   1.000
_cell.angle_alpha   90.00
_cell.angle_beta   90.00
_cell.angle_gamma   90.00
#
_symmetry.space_group_name_H-M   'P 1'
#
loop_
_entity.id
_entity.type
_entity.pdbx_description
1 polymer ?
#
loop_
_entity_poly.entity_id
_entity_poly.type
_entity_poly.pdbx_seq_one_letter_code
_entity_poly.pdbx_strand_id
1 'polypeptide(L)'
;MPSRRCRPLWFVWDPAGIVIACFAWIILSSLLFAVLSSISQWVGLLSLMGMTEALWFMGLFCMILWCHITVLTTNPGTVPSKLRGILPSSDEEEDVEEVEEEMPLQQYEQWEDDGSLLIYCDECEIYRPSRAMHCHTCERCIVLQDHHCPWVNNCIGIGNHKAFLLLLLYATAASLQGALLVMLQYAMCSRGKYSCGMQTDQFPGRLGGWILAAAAVFGLFCSLMLAMELFNIYQDPIFTQIASQLAARRGGDKSTSTMERHLSVVCGTDGMRASWFFPPPERRALHDATGLESGQGRTLAVPEHCMAVRLTTSNYQPHLHHLGVRFMDGKAVGTRPEDDAPVGPVKTILDENQLFDSTDTQPTDEDDDENNQELDRVKNKRLSSGATVTSTDGEERDRVRERALQDAHRLAVAQSPSTNRFRRAVTVAVPSKGLVPSTDVDQRDDDSSDDSEDTPSSLRFTRSKSWAGCPHRDAALEAIENRQVRFRFSTAASARETVREMYSHRLREFPEDVHMKASMEMQIGSVWRQMKVEVDRDGVNCQRVSLFRKKNKEFQIVKDDLLAAELEDGSKANVVVHYMLPGRGKEHKRLMRRHRTVTMRFTDEATAAKLVSSIQQFVKWMARVPVDVARRIKVVVNPHSGRRRGRKVWEHWKPLLELANVQCDVEETEYSGHARDIGAQFDLSKKYEAIVFVGGDGTVNEFMNGVFSREESVWRTLVATTPVSLICAGTDNAFGKGVGTPTHASSVYCVIKRKIRPLDVMTCQASNEDGTTRLEFACTGVSYGIGSDIAVESEATRWLGVHRYLYLKVKRGLFAPHKHEAKISYVLSDNTPVDENGEQILRTYYEMMNERAEDQHHVERCSIYDANAEPEERMWKGDAEAIFHPASEVKYAGQWESFSSEVTSVGGSNVYFETKYAHPSDGNMDLIYSRKGNVAQTAEIAVRYLSNTFLKSELVGYHKVKAMVIEPIVEDVLNVDGEVFAGPGPFRMEVVPQLLCVLSEK
;
A
#
# COMPACT_ATOMS: atom_id res chain seq x y z
N MET A 1 50.96 -14.83 -0.10
CA MET A 1 49.62 -15.47 -0.01
C MET A 1 48.80 -14.75 1.05
N PRO A 2 47.74 -14.01 0.71
CA PRO A 2 46.87 -13.41 1.72
C PRO A 2 45.95 -14.48 2.30
N SER A 3 45.86 -14.54 3.63
CA SER A 3 44.97 -15.42 4.39
C SER A 3 43.50 -15.24 3.96
N ARG A 4 42.87 -16.28 3.41
CA ARG A 4 41.42 -16.35 3.18
C ARG A 4 40.70 -16.26 4.54
N ARG A 5 40.30 -15.07 4.99
CA ARG A 5 39.34 -14.95 6.11
C ARG A 5 38.02 -15.57 5.64
N CYS A 6 37.56 -16.62 6.33
CA CYS A 6 36.23 -17.19 6.14
C CYS A 6 35.19 -16.07 6.32
N ARG A 7 34.46 -15.73 5.25
CA ARG A 7 33.28 -14.88 5.37
C ARG A 7 32.23 -15.63 6.19
N PRO A 8 31.44 -14.95 7.05
CA PRO A 8 30.37 -15.61 7.80
C PRO A 8 29.42 -16.33 6.82
N LEU A 9 28.99 -17.54 7.20
CA LEU A 9 27.97 -18.28 6.45
C LEU A 9 26.68 -17.45 6.41
N TRP A 10 26.00 -17.47 5.26
CA TRP A 10 24.71 -16.84 5.12
C TRP A 10 23.66 -17.70 5.82
N PHE A 11 22.82 -17.12 6.67
CA PHE A 11 21.72 -17.85 7.30
C PHE A 11 20.61 -16.86 7.65
N VAL A 12 19.38 -17.19 7.26
CA VAL A 12 18.19 -16.37 7.55
C VAL A 12 17.60 -16.85 8.88
N TRP A 13 17.47 -15.94 9.84
CA TRP A 13 16.90 -16.24 11.16
C TRP A 13 15.37 -16.16 11.14
N ASP A 14 14.72 -16.96 10.28
CA ASP A 14 13.28 -17.14 10.26
C ASP A 14 12.90 -18.46 10.98
N PRO A 15 12.32 -18.42 12.18
CA PRO A 15 11.97 -19.63 12.93
C PRO A 15 11.06 -20.58 12.17
N ALA A 16 10.09 -20.05 11.39
CA ALA A 16 9.16 -20.88 10.62
C ALA A 16 9.89 -21.59 9.47
N GLY A 17 10.68 -20.85 8.69
CA GLY A 17 11.54 -21.41 7.66
C GLY A 17 12.54 -22.45 8.19
N ILE A 18 13.14 -22.22 9.37
CA ILE A 18 14.04 -23.18 10.01
C ILE A 18 13.31 -24.49 10.32
N VAL A 19 12.11 -24.42 10.91
CA VAL A 19 11.31 -25.62 11.22
C VAL A 19 10.97 -26.38 9.93
N ILE A 20 10.56 -25.69 8.87
CA ILE A 20 10.23 -26.31 7.57
C ILE A 20 11.48 -26.94 6.93
N ALA A 21 12.63 -26.27 6.98
CA ALA A 21 13.89 -26.80 6.47
C ALA A 21 14.37 -28.03 7.27
N CYS A 22 14.22 -28.04 8.60
CA CYS A 22 14.48 -29.21 9.44
C CYS A 22 13.52 -30.36 9.11
N PHE A 23 12.24 -30.06 8.87
CA PHE A 23 11.26 -31.06 8.47
C PHE A 23 11.61 -31.73 7.13
N ALA A 24 12.17 -30.96 6.18
CA ALA A 24 12.69 -31.52 4.93
C ALA A 24 13.79 -32.57 5.18
N TRP A 25 14.67 -32.36 6.16
CA TRP A 25 15.73 -33.32 6.51
C TRP A 25 15.17 -34.61 7.13
N ILE A 26 14.11 -34.49 7.94
CA ILE A 26 13.41 -35.65 8.52
C ILE A 26 12.78 -36.49 7.40
N ILE A 27 12.10 -35.85 6.44
CA ILE A 27 11.50 -36.53 5.29
C ILE A 27 12.59 -37.23 4.45
N LEU A 28 13.66 -36.52 4.10
CA LEU A 28 14.75 -37.07 3.29
C LEU A 28 15.41 -38.28 3.96
N SER A 29 15.67 -38.19 5.27
CA SER A 29 16.27 -39.29 6.05
C SER A 29 15.33 -40.49 6.16
N SER A 30 14.02 -40.24 6.30
CA SER A 30 13.00 -41.29 6.34
C SER A 30 12.87 -42.02 5.00
N LEU A 31 12.94 -41.29 3.89
CA LEU A 31 12.94 -41.86 2.53
C LEU A 31 14.20 -42.69 2.27
N LEU A 32 15.37 -42.22 2.70
CA LEU A 32 16.61 -42.99 2.63
C LEU A 32 16.47 -44.32 3.37
N PHE A 33 15.98 -44.28 4.61
CA PHE A 33 15.78 -45.50 5.40
C PHE A 33 14.78 -46.46 4.74
N ALA A 34 13.67 -45.94 4.21
CA ALA A 34 12.64 -46.74 3.55
C ALA A 34 13.17 -47.45 2.30
N VAL A 35 13.91 -46.74 1.44
CA VAL A 35 14.48 -47.31 0.21
C VAL A 35 15.56 -48.34 0.52
N LEU A 36 16.46 -48.07 1.48
CA LEU A 36 17.47 -49.05 1.91
C LEU A 36 16.85 -50.30 2.52
N SER A 37 15.77 -50.14 3.29
CA SER A 37 15.00 -51.27 3.85
C SER A 37 14.34 -52.09 2.74
N SER A 38 13.76 -51.43 1.73
CA SER A 38 13.20 -52.10 0.55
C SER A 38 14.26 -52.88 -0.23
N ILE A 39 15.45 -52.30 -0.45
CA ILE A 39 16.58 -53.00 -1.10
C ILE A 39 17.03 -54.21 -0.27
N SER A 40 17.14 -54.03 1.06
CA SER A 40 17.55 -55.09 1.98
C SER A 40 16.59 -56.27 1.96
N GLN A 41 15.28 -56.02 1.95
CA GLN A 41 14.26 -57.06 1.88
C GLN A 41 14.20 -57.74 0.51
N TRP A 42 14.57 -57.03 -0.55
CA TRP A 42 14.48 -57.55 -1.92
C TRP A 42 15.62 -58.51 -2.27
N VAL A 43 16.86 -58.03 -2.17
CA VAL A 43 18.06 -58.76 -2.63
C VAL A 43 19.15 -58.85 -1.57
N GLY A 44 18.94 -58.24 -0.40
CA GLY A 44 19.94 -58.11 0.65
C GLY A 44 20.99 -57.06 0.32
N LEU A 45 21.35 -56.24 1.32
CA LEU A 45 22.32 -55.15 1.15
C LEU A 45 23.75 -55.62 0.81
N LEU A 46 24.10 -56.86 1.15
CA LEU A 46 25.42 -57.45 0.88
C LEU A 46 25.52 -58.12 -0.50
N SER A 47 24.41 -58.23 -1.24
CA SER A 47 24.46 -58.72 -2.62
C SER A 47 25.11 -57.68 -3.53
N LEU A 48 25.74 -58.10 -4.63
CA LEU A 48 26.33 -57.18 -5.59
C LEU A 48 25.30 -56.15 -6.10
N MET A 49 24.08 -56.62 -6.42
CA MET A 49 22.99 -55.78 -6.89
C MET A 49 22.46 -54.84 -5.79
N GLY A 50 22.32 -55.34 -4.56
CA GLY A 50 21.91 -54.53 -3.41
C GLY A 50 22.92 -53.44 -3.07
N MET A 51 24.22 -53.77 -3.10
CA MET A 51 25.29 -52.79 -2.90
C MET A 51 25.31 -51.72 -3.99
N THR A 52 25.17 -52.09 -5.28
CA THR A 52 25.17 -51.12 -6.37
C THR A 52 24.01 -50.14 -6.28
N GLU A 53 22.79 -50.64 -6.02
CA GLU A 53 21.60 -49.79 -5.88
C GLU A 53 21.66 -48.92 -4.63
N ALA A 54 22.12 -49.48 -3.50
CA ALA A 54 22.26 -48.73 -2.26
C ALA A 54 23.33 -47.63 -2.36
N LEU A 55 24.47 -47.91 -2.99
CA LEU A 55 25.53 -46.90 -3.22
C LEU A 55 25.06 -45.80 -4.15
N TRP A 56 24.32 -46.13 -5.21
CA TRP A 56 23.78 -45.14 -6.14
C TRP A 56 22.75 -44.23 -5.46
N PHE A 57 21.80 -44.81 -4.72
CA PHE A 57 20.79 -44.04 -3.99
C PHE A 57 21.42 -43.19 -2.87
N MET A 58 22.40 -43.73 -2.15
CA MET A 58 23.18 -42.99 -1.15
C MET A 58 23.95 -41.83 -1.78
N GLY A 59 24.53 -42.03 -2.97
CA GLY A 59 25.20 -40.99 -3.73
C GLY A 59 24.25 -39.83 -4.09
N LEU A 60 23.05 -40.13 -4.59
CA LEU A 60 22.01 -39.13 -4.85
C LEU A 60 21.60 -38.40 -3.57
N PHE A 61 21.39 -39.13 -2.47
CA PHE A 61 21.05 -38.53 -1.17
C PHE A 61 22.13 -37.55 -0.68
N CYS A 62 23.41 -37.94 -0.76
CA CYS A 62 24.52 -37.05 -0.41
C CYS A 62 24.54 -35.78 -1.26
N MET A 63 24.24 -35.89 -2.56
CA MET A 63 24.14 -34.73 -3.45
C MET A 63 22.95 -33.83 -3.11
N ILE A 64 21.78 -34.40 -2.81
CA ILE A 64 20.59 -33.67 -2.35
C ILE A 64 20.93 -32.89 -1.08
N LEU A 65 21.50 -33.56 -0.09
CA LEU A 65 21.86 -32.96 1.19
C LEU A 65 22.88 -31.83 1.01
N TRP A 66 23.91 -32.05 0.20
CA TRP A 66 24.90 -31.03 -0.10
C TRP A 66 24.28 -29.82 -0.81
N CYS A 67 23.44 -30.04 -1.82
CA CYS A 67 22.76 -28.96 -2.52
C CYS A 67 21.83 -28.18 -1.58
N HIS A 68 21.05 -28.86 -0.74
CA HIS A 68 20.16 -28.24 0.23
C HIS A 68 20.92 -27.34 1.22
N ILE A 69 21.98 -27.87 1.84
CA ILE A 69 22.86 -27.11 2.74
C ILE A 69 23.46 -25.91 2.01
N THR A 70 23.90 -26.10 0.76
CA THR A 70 24.48 -25.01 -0.04
C THR A 70 23.46 -23.91 -0.31
N VAL A 71 22.24 -24.23 -0.76
CA VAL A 71 21.19 -23.23 -1.02
C VAL A 71 20.82 -22.48 0.26
N LEU A 72 20.68 -23.21 1.37
CA LEU A 72 20.31 -22.66 2.68
C LEU A 72 21.41 -21.74 3.24
N THR A 73 22.68 -22.10 3.04
CA THR A 73 23.83 -21.38 3.65
C THR A 73 24.55 -20.40 2.73
N THR A 74 24.07 -20.21 1.50
CA THR A 74 24.68 -19.32 0.51
C THR A 74 23.90 -18.03 0.35
N ASN A 75 24.63 -16.91 0.26
CA ASN A 75 24.03 -15.62 -0.05
C ASN A 75 23.38 -15.68 -1.44
N PRO A 76 22.05 -15.43 -1.55
CA PRO A 76 21.31 -15.59 -2.79
C PRO A 76 21.58 -14.50 -3.83
N GLY A 77 22.45 -13.52 -3.53
CA GLY A 77 22.74 -12.38 -4.41
C GLY A 77 22.26 -11.06 -3.82
N THR A 78 22.45 -10.84 -2.52
CA THR A 78 21.95 -9.63 -1.86
C THR A 78 22.69 -8.38 -2.30
N VAL A 79 21.95 -7.33 -2.61
CA VAL A 79 22.51 -6.00 -2.86
C VAL A 79 23.20 -5.51 -1.57
N PRO A 80 24.49 -5.16 -1.59
CA PRO A 80 25.21 -4.70 -0.39
C PRO A 80 24.59 -3.45 0.22
N SER A 81 24.43 -3.43 1.55
CA SER A 81 23.87 -2.30 2.30
C SER A 81 24.72 -1.03 2.28
N LYS A 82 25.98 -1.10 1.81
CA LYS A 82 26.88 0.05 1.65
C LYS A 82 26.55 0.94 0.44
N LEU A 83 25.59 0.55 -0.41
CA LEU A 83 25.01 1.41 -1.45
C LEU A 83 24.02 2.46 -0.88
N ARG A 84 23.83 2.48 0.44
CA ARG A 84 23.08 3.52 1.14
C ARG A 84 23.81 4.86 0.99
N GLY A 85 23.31 5.74 0.12
CA GLY A 85 23.81 7.11 -0.04
C GLY A 85 24.85 7.35 -1.14
N ILE A 86 25.15 6.37 -1.99
CA ILE A 86 25.95 6.64 -3.21
C ILE A 86 25.00 7.21 -4.27
N LEU A 87 24.80 8.54 -4.23
CA LEU A 87 24.68 9.29 -5.48
C LEU A 87 25.90 8.91 -6.33
N PRO A 88 25.79 8.75 -7.66
CA PRO A 88 27.00 8.76 -8.48
C PRO A 88 27.72 10.07 -8.20
N SER A 89 28.77 10.01 -7.40
CA SER A 89 29.65 11.14 -7.11
C SER A 89 30.29 11.55 -8.43
N SER A 90 30.36 12.85 -8.64
CA SER A 90 30.73 13.58 -9.85
C SER A 90 32.13 13.33 -10.41
N ASP A 91 32.89 12.37 -9.89
CA ASP A 91 34.34 12.33 -10.07
C ASP A 91 34.75 10.93 -10.53
N GLU A 92 34.62 10.65 -11.82
CA GLU A 92 35.45 9.72 -12.61
C GLU A 92 34.91 9.75 -14.06
N GLU A 93 35.47 10.67 -14.85
CA GLU A 93 35.31 10.78 -16.30
C GLU A 93 36.08 9.63 -16.98
N GLU A 94 35.43 8.88 -17.86
CA GLU A 94 36.08 8.33 -19.07
C GLU A 94 35.02 8.00 -20.14
N ASP A 95 35.44 8.18 -21.39
CA ASP A 95 34.63 8.38 -22.59
C ASP A 95 33.80 7.17 -23.04
N VAL A 96 32.50 7.37 -23.28
CA VAL A 96 31.68 6.43 -24.07
C VAL A 96 30.97 7.18 -25.20
N GLU A 97 31.51 7.00 -26.41
CA GLU A 97 30.95 7.46 -27.68
C GLU A 97 29.55 6.86 -27.94
N GLU A 98 28.68 7.68 -28.52
CA GLU A 98 27.32 7.35 -28.95
C GLU A 98 27.31 6.17 -29.95
N VAL A 99 26.50 5.14 -29.67
CA VAL A 99 25.92 4.28 -30.71
C VAL A 99 24.41 4.25 -30.51
N GLU A 100 23.72 5.09 -31.28
CA GLU A 100 22.29 4.97 -31.56
C GLU A 100 22.07 3.78 -32.50
N GLU A 101 21.44 2.71 -32.03
CA GLU A 101 20.67 1.81 -32.89
C GLU A 101 19.31 1.51 -32.26
N GLU A 102 18.25 1.89 -32.98
CA GLU A 102 16.86 1.69 -32.64
C GLU A 102 16.50 0.20 -32.59
N MET A 103 15.81 -0.23 -31.52
CA MET A 103 15.09 -1.51 -31.50
C MET A 103 13.60 -1.32 -31.20
N PRO A 104 12.70 -2.11 -31.84
CA PRO A 104 11.27 -1.80 -31.88
C PRO A 104 10.55 -2.10 -30.57
N LEU A 105 9.68 -1.17 -30.19
CA LEU A 105 8.74 -1.24 -29.07
C LEU A 105 7.62 -2.26 -29.35
N GLN A 106 7.63 -3.41 -28.66
CA GLN A 106 6.44 -4.20 -28.30
C GLN A 106 6.86 -5.51 -27.59
N GLN A 107 7.25 -5.40 -26.32
CA GLN A 107 7.21 -6.45 -25.28
C GLN A 107 8.24 -6.05 -24.22
N TYR A 108 7.79 -5.58 -23.05
CA TYR A 108 8.36 -5.81 -21.71
C TYR A 108 7.58 -4.95 -20.71
N GLU A 109 6.30 -5.30 -20.52
CA GLU A 109 5.54 -4.80 -19.37
C GLU A 109 5.63 -5.83 -18.24
N GLN A 110 6.56 -5.60 -17.31
CA GLN A 110 6.36 -5.87 -15.88
C GLN A 110 7.56 -5.29 -15.12
N TRP A 111 7.24 -4.27 -14.31
CA TRP A 111 8.10 -3.44 -13.46
C TRP A 111 8.71 -2.25 -14.21
N GLU A 112 8.15 -1.08 -13.91
CA GLU A 112 8.19 0.16 -14.68
C GLU A 112 9.57 0.83 -14.68
N ASP A 113 10.42 0.43 -15.62
CA ASP A 113 11.73 1.01 -15.86
C ASP A 113 11.60 2.37 -16.60
N ASP A 114 12.26 3.42 -16.11
CA ASP A 114 12.41 4.72 -16.78
C ASP A 114 13.57 4.72 -17.79
N GLY A 115 14.10 3.53 -18.10
CA GLY A 115 15.34 3.33 -18.84
C GLY A 115 16.57 3.49 -17.95
N SER A 116 16.41 3.56 -16.62
CA SER A 116 17.52 3.65 -15.68
C SER A 116 17.89 2.27 -15.15
N LEU A 117 19.18 1.94 -15.20
CA LEU A 117 19.71 0.66 -14.73
C LEU A 117 19.53 0.43 -13.21
N LEU A 118 19.12 1.45 -12.46
CA LEU A 118 19.01 1.46 -10.99
C LEU A 118 17.65 2.00 -10.52
N ILE A 119 16.92 1.20 -9.75
CA ILE A 119 15.63 1.53 -9.13
C ILE A 119 15.81 1.68 -7.62
N TYR A 120 15.20 2.70 -7.01
CA TYR A 120 15.22 2.86 -5.56
C TYR A 120 14.29 1.83 -4.87
N CYS A 121 14.73 1.22 -3.77
CA CYS A 121 13.91 0.37 -2.91
C CYS A 121 13.62 1.11 -1.60
N ASP A 122 12.35 1.37 -1.33
CA ASP A 122 11.89 2.11 -0.15
C ASP A 122 12.10 1.32 1.16
N GLU A 123 12.04 -0.01 1.09
CA GLU A 123 12.19 -0.87 2.26
C GLU A 123 13.64 -1.04 2.70
N CYS A 124 14.57 -1.17 1.73
CA CYS A 124 16.01 -1.27 2.02
C CYS A 124 16.70 0.09 2.10
N GLU A 125 16.06 1.15 1.58
CA GLU A 125 16.61 2.50 1.43
C GLU A 125 17.91 2.51 0.61
N ILE A 126 17.95 1.75 -0.50
CA ILE A 126 19.09 1.66 -1.41
C ILE A 126 18.63 1.74 -2.86
N TYR A 127 19.51 2.24 -3.73
CA TYR A 127 19.38 2.00 -5.17
C TYR A 127 19.80 0.57 -5.46
N ARG A 128 18.89 -0.20 -6.05
CA ARG A 128 19.07 -1.59 -6.46
C ARG A 128 19.04 -1.66 -8.00
N PRO A 129 19.71 -2.63 -8.64
CA PRO A 129 19.52 -2.89 -10.06
C PRO A 129 18.04 -3.12 -10.40
N SER A 130 17.59 -2.73 -11.59
CA SER A 130 16.17 -2.86 -12.00
C SER A 130 15.63 -4.30 -11.89
N ARG A 131 16.52 -5.30 -11.98
CA ARG A 131 16.22 -6.73 -11.86
C ARG A 131 16.51 -7.34 -10.47
N ALA A 132 16.80 -6.52 -9.47
CA ALA A 132 16.81 -6.97 -8.09
C ALA A 132 15.42 -6.78 -7.48
N MET A 133 14.93 -7.70 -6.64
CA MET A 133 13.64 -7.59 -5.96
C MET A 133 13.80 -7.54 -4.44
N HIS A 134 12.98 -6.75 -3.74
CA HIS A 134 12.98 -6.75 -2.28
C HIS A 134 12.21 -7.97 -1.77
N CYS A 135 12.85 -8.80 -0.95
CA CYS A 135 12.16 -9.86 -0.23
C CYS A 135 11.91 -9.43 1.21
N HIS A 136 10.63 -9.36 1.60
CA HIS A 136 10.25 -9.00 2.98
C HIS A 136 10.69 -10.03 4.03
N THR A 137 10.80 -11.32 3.68
CA THR A 137 11.28 -12.36 4.61
C THR A 137 12.79 -12.27 4.82
N CYS A 138 13.56 -12.06 3.74
CA CYS A 138 15.01 -11.88 3.82
C CYS A 138 15.42 -10.44 4.25
N GLU A 139 14.46 -9.50 4.29
CA GLU A 139 14.60 -8.04 4.49
C GLU A 139 15.67 -7.37 3.62
N ARG A 140 15.89 -7.90 2.41
CA ARG A 140 16.99 -7.50 1.54
C ARG A 140 16.57 -7.55 0.08
N CYS A 141 17.18 -6.66 -0.72
CA CYS A 141 17.08 -6.73 -2.18
C CYS A 141 17.97 -7.87 -2.70
N ILE A 142 17.42 -8.76 -3.51
CA ILE A 142 18.10 -9.93 -4.08
C ILE A 142 18.17 -9.76 -5.61
N VAL A 143 19.37 -9.82 -6.18
CA VAL A 143 19.60 -9.68 -7.62
C VAL A 143 19.11 -10.92 -8.35
N LEU A 144 18.31 -10.72 -9.42
CA LEU A 144 17.63 -11.80 -10.15
C LEU A 144 16.96 -12.75 -9.17
N GLN A 145 16.19 -12.17 -8.24
CA GLN A 145 15.37 -12.94 -7.33
C GLN A 145 14.37 -13.73 -8.17
N ASP A 146 14.24 -15.00 -7.88
CA ASP A 146 13.14 -15.80 -8.40
C ASP A 146 12.01 -15.82 -7.36
N HIS A 147 12.20 -16.55 -6.25
CA HIS A 147 11.25 -16.55 -5.13
C HIS A 147 11.93 -16.66 -3.76
N HIS A 148 11.16 -16.53 -2.69
CA HIS A 148 11.58 -16.95 -1.35
C HIS A 148 11.08 -18.37 -1.09
N CYS A 149 11.97 -19.31 -0.79
CA CYS A 149 11.63 -20.72 -0.63
C CYS A 149 11.71 -21.13 0.85
N PRO A 150 10.56 -21.41 1.50
CA PRO A 150 10.54 -21.85 2.90
C PRO A 150 11.26 -23.18 3.13
N TRP A 151 11.26 -24.09 2.14
CA TRP A 151 11.88 -25.42 2.25
C TRP A 151 13.41 -25.40 2.39
N VAL A 152 14.05 -24.30 2.00
CA VAL A 152 15.49 -24.07 2.16
C VAL A 152 15.78 -22.88 3.08
N ASN A 153 14.74 -22.27 3.67
CA ASN A 153 14.83 -21.10 4.54
C ASN A 153 15.70 -19.96 3.93
N ASN A 154 15.54 -19.72 2.62
CA ASN A 154 16.35 -18.73 1.91
C ASN A 154 15.66 -18.24 0.64
N CYS A 155 16.03 -17.05 0.20
CA CYS A 155 15.70 -16.56 -1.13
C CYS A 155 16.43 -17.39 -2.20
N ILE A 156 15.81 -17.62 -3.35
CA ILE A 156 16.45 -18.16 -4.55
C ILE A 156 16.77 -16.99 -5.47
N GLY A 157 18.05 -16.84 -5.79
CA GLY A 157 18.54 -15.78 -6.67
C GLY A 157 19.89 -16.13 -7.28
N ILE A 158 20.50 -15.20 -8.01
CA ILE A 158 21.71 -15.47 -8.80
C ILE A 158 22.85 -16.14 -8.01
N GLY A 159 22.95 -15.89 -6.70
CA GLY A 159 24.00 -16.42 -5.85
C GLY A 159 23.86 -17.90 -5.48
N ASN A 160 22.66 -18.48 -5.53
CA ASN A 160 22.38 -19.86 -5.13
C ASN A 160 21.48 -20.65 -6.11
N HIS A 161 21.03 -20.03 -7.20
CA HIS A 161 20.11 -20.63 -8.18
C HIS A 161 20.65 -21.96 -8.76
N LYS A 162 21.95 -22.07 -9.07
CA LYS A 162 22.56 -23.35 -9.52
C LYS A 162 22.33 -24.48 -8.53
N ALA A 163 22.59 -24.23 -7.24
CA ALA A 163 22.44 -25.26 -6.21
C ALA A 163 20.97 -25.67 -6.03
N PHE A 164 20.03 -24.74 -6.28
CA PHE A 164 18.61 -25.03 -6.27
C PHE A 164 18.16 -25.91 -7.46
N LEU A 165 18.61 -25.60 -8.68
CA LEU A 165 18.33 -26.46 -9.85
C LEU A 165 18.88 -27.89 -9.67
N LEU A 166 20.11 -28.00 -9.13
CA LEU A 166 20.71 -29.30 -8.83
C LEU A 166 19.95 -30.04 -7.72
N LEU A 167 19.47 -29.34 -6.69
CA LEU A 167 18.63 -29.93 -5.64
C LEU A 167 17.38 -30.57 -6.25
N LEU A 168 16.65 -29.86 -7.12
CA LEU A 168 15.46 -30.36 -7.79
C LEU A 168 15.76 -31.53 -8.73
N LEU A 169 16.89 -31.46 -9.46
CA LEU A 169 17.34 -32.53 -10.36
C LEU A 169 17.63 -33.82 -9.60
N TYR A 170 18.43 -33.77 -8.53
CA TYR A 170 18.77 -34.96 -7.76
C TYR A 170 17.57 -35.52 -6.98
N ALA A 171 16.70 -34.65 -6.45
CA ALA A 171 15.47 -35.09 -5.80
C ALA A 171 14.53 -35.82 -6.78
N THR A 172 14.42 -35.31 -8.02
CA THR A 172 13.67 -35.96 -9.09
C THR A 172 14.29 -37.31 -9.47
N ALA A 173 15.62 -37.36 -9.65
CA ALA A 173 16.32 -38.60 -9.98
C ALA A 173 16.18 -39.67 -8.89
N ALA A 174 16.31 -39.29 -7.61
CA ALA A 174 16.12 -40.20 -6.48
C ALA A 174 14.68 -40.73 -6.40
N SER A 175 13.69 -39.85 -6.65
CA SER A 175 12.27 -40.25 -6.69
C SER A 175 11.98 -41.23 -7.82
N LEU A 176 12.51 -40.97 -9.02
CA LEU A 176 12.36 -41.86 -10.17
C LEU A 176 13.04 -43.22 -9.93
N GLN A 177 14.24 -43.23 -9.35
CA GLN A 177 14.92 -44.48 -9.00
C GLN A 177 14.11 -45.29 -7.98
N GLY A 178 13.65 -44.65 -6.89
CA GLY A 178 12.84 -45.31 -5.87
C GLY A 178 11.54 -45.89 -6.44
N ALA A 179 10.84 -45.11 -7.28
CA ALA A 179 9.64 -45.57 -7.97
C ALA A 179 9.94 -46.74 -8.92
N LEU A 180 10.97 -46.64 -9.76
CA LEU A 180 11.36 -47.70 -10.70
C LEU A 180 11.70 -49.00 -9.95
N LEU A 181 12.47 -48.90 -8.88
CA LEU A 181 12.85 -50.02 -8.04
C LEU A 181 11.61 -50.73 -7.49
N VAL A 182 10.69 -50.00 -6.86
CA VAL A 182 9.44 -50.57 -6.32
C VAL A 182 8.53 -51.11 -7.42
N MET A 183 8.43 -50.45 -8.57
CA MET A 183 7.63 -50.92 -9.70
C MET A 183 8.17 -52.23 -10.28
N LEU A 184 9.50 -52.38 -10.37
CA LEU A 184 10.14 -53.64 -10.74
C LEU A 184 9.86 -54.75 -9.72
N GLN A 185 9.88 -54.43 -8.42
CA GLN A 185 9.52 -55.38 -7.37
C GLN A 185 8.08 -55.88 -7.52
N TYR A 186 7.12 -54.98 -7.73
CA TYR A 186 5.71 -55.35 -7.98
C TYR A 186 5.55 -56.16 -9.28
N ALA A 187 6.24 -55.78 -10.36
CA ALA A 187 6.21 -56.49 -11.64
C ALA A 187 6.86 -57.89 -11.60
N MET A 188 7.74 -58.16 -10.63
CA MET A 188 8.27 -59.49 -10.39
C MET A 188 7.38 -60.31 -9.46
N CYS A 189 6.70 -59.69 -8.51
CA CYS A 189 5.68 -60.39 -7.75
C CYS A 189 4.52 -60.87 -8.64
N SER A 190 4.02 -60.01 -9.55
CA SER A 190 2.91 -60.37 -10.43
C SER A 190 3.22 -61.57 -11.35
N ARG A 191 4.50 -61.92 -11.52
CA ARG A 191 4.96 -63.11 -12.25
C ARG A 191 5.07 -64.38 -11.38
N GLY A 192 4.58 -64.33 -10.14
CA GLY A 192 4.44 -65.50 -9.26
C GLY A 192 5.73 -65.97 -8.58
N LYS A 193 6.81 -65.18 -8.59
CA LYS A 193 8.10 -65.56 -7.98
C LYS A 193 8.16 -65.34 -6.46
N TYR A 194 7.25 -64.55 -5.90
CA TYR A 194 7.24 -64.15 -4.47
C TYR A 194 5.80 -63.96 -3.97
N SER A 195 5.56 -64.04 -2.66
CA SER A 195 4.27 -63.68 -2.04
C SER A 195 4.17 -62.15 -1.85
N CYS A 196 3.15 -61.50 -2.41
CA CYS A 196 2.92 -60.05 -2.25
C CYS A 196 1.50 -59.68 -1.81
N GLY A 197 1.39 -58.44 -1.32
CA GLY A 197 0.16 -57.74 -0.98
C GLY A 197 0.45 -56.55 -0.04
N MET A 198 -0.59 -55.91 0.48
CA MET A 198 -0.53 -54.71 1.35
C MET A 198 -0.38 -55.05 2.85
N GLN A 199 0.07 -56.26 3.17
CA GLN A 199 0.39 -56.65 4.54
C GLN A 199 1.84 -56.24 4.87
N THR A 200 2.11 -55.98 6.15
CA THR A 200 3.44 -55.52 6.62
C THR A 200 4.56 -56.54 6.37
N ASP A 201 4.23 -57.83 6.33
CA ASP A 201 5.21 -58.91 6.20
C ASP A 201 5.41 -59.39 4.74
N GLN A 202 4.70 -58.77 3.79
CA GLN A 202 4.76 -59.12 2.37
C GLN A 202 5.69 -58.18 1.61
N PHE A 203 6.36 -58.70 0.58
CA PHE A 203 7.27 -57.93 -0.27
C PHE A 203 6.58 -57.58 -1.60
N PRO A 204 6.61 -56.33 -2.11
CA PRO A 204 7.18 -55.11 -1.53
C PRO A 204 6.31 -54.39 -0.47
N GLY A 205 5.09 -54.88 -0.20
CA GLY A 205 4.33 -54.54 1.01
C GLY A 205 3.79 -53.10 1.10
N ARG A 206 3.35 -52.72 2.30
CA ARG A 206 2.96 -51.33 2.62
C ARG A 206 4.11 -50.34 2.42
N LEU A 207 5.35 -50.78 2.71
CA LEU A 207 6.55 -49.96 2.58
C LEU A 207 6.77 -49.54 1.12
N GLY A 208 6.66 -50.48 0.18
CA GLY A 208 6.72 -50.18 -1.25
C GLY A 208 5.59 -49.23 -1.69
N GLY A 209 4.36 -49.43 -1.19
CA GLY A 209 3.25 -48.50 -1.43
C GLY A 209 3.53 -47.07 -0.96
N TRP A 210 4.11 -46.91 0.24
CA TRP A 210 4.54 -45.61 0.77
C TRP A 210 5.63 -44.95 -0.06
N ILE A 211 6.65 -45.70 -0.47
CA ILE A 211 7.73 -45.19 -1.33
C ILE A 211 7.16 -44.69 -2.66
N LEU A 212 6.25 -45.44 -3.29
CA LEU A 212 5.63 -45.06 -4.55
C LEU A 212 4.75 -43.81 -4.40
N ALA A 213 3.96 -43.72 -3.32
CA ALA A 213 3.15 -42.53 -3.03
C ALA A 213 4.03 -41.29 -2.78
N ALA A 214 5.10 -41.43 -2.00
CA ALA A 214 6.04 -40.35 -1.75
C ALA A 214 6.77 -39.92 -3.03
N ALA A 215 7.23 -40.86 -3.84
CA ALA A 215 7.86 -40.57 -5.14
C ALA A 215 6.89 -39.91 -6.13
N ALA A 216 5.61 -40.29 -6.11
CA ALA A 216 4.58 -39.67 -6.94
C ALA A 216 4.31 -38.22 -6.50
N VAL A 217 4.14 -37.95 -5.22
CA VAL A 217 3.85 -36.60 -4.72
C VAL A 217 5.07 -35.69 -4.82
N PHE A 218 6.19 -36.08 -4.19
CA PHE A 218 7.39 -35.26 -4.13
C PHE A 218 8.17 -35.25 -5.44
N GLY A 219 8.25 -36.37 -6.15
CA GLY A 219 8.93 -36.44 -7.45
C GLY A 219 8.18 -35.66 -8.52
N LEU A 220 6.84 -35.73 -8.55
CA LEU A 220 6.05 -34.90 -9.48
C LEU A 220 6.20 -33.42 -9.15
N PHE A 221 6.10 -33.04 -7.87
CA PHE A 221 6.29 -31.65 -7.46
C PHE A 221 7.67 -31.11 -7.84
N CYS A 222 8.76 -31.82 -7.50
CA CYS A 222 10.13 -31.40 -7.82
C CYS A 222 10.39 -31.35 -9.34
N SER A 223 9.81 -32.27 -10.11
CA SER A 223 9.96 -32.29 -11.57
C SER A 223 9.17 -31.18 -12.26
N LEU A 224 7.95 -30.89 -11.81
CA LEU A 224 7.17 -29.76 -12.29
C LEU A 224 7.83 -28.42 -11.95
N MET A 225 8.33 -28.28 -10.72
CA MET A 225 9.12 -27.10 -10.34
C MET A 225 10.37 -26.98 -11.21
N LEU A 226 11.16 -28.05 -11.37
CA LEU A 226 12.35 -28.01 -12.23
C LEU A 226 12.02 -27.62 -13.66
N ALA A 227 10.93 -28.16 -14.22
CA ALA A 227 10.48 -27.83 -15.56
C ALA A 227 10.07 -26.35 -15.67
N MET A 228 9.35 -25.83 -14.68
CA MET A 228 8.94 -24.43 -14.61
C MET A 228 10.15 -23.50 -14.49
N GLU A 229 11.13 -23.82 -13.63
CA GLU A 229 12.36 -23.05 -13.49
C GLU A 229 13.16 -23.00 -14.79
N LEU A 230 13.35 -24.16 -15.44
CA LEU A 230 14.04 -24.23 -16.73
C LEU A 230 13.28 -23.45 -17.81
N PHE A 231 11.94 -23.51 -17.81
CA PHE A 231 11.11 -22.74 -18.73
C PHE A 231 11.24 -21.24 -18.49
N ASN A 232 11.23 -20.79 -17.24
CA ASN A 232 11.41 -19.38 -16.88
C ASN A 232 12.79 -18.87 -17.31
N ILE A 233 13.85 -19.63 -17.04
CA ILE A 233 15.21 -19.31 -17.50
C ILE A 233 15.28 -19.23 -19.03
N TYR A 234 14.60 -20.13 -19.74
CA TYR A 234 14.58 -20.14 -21.21
C TYR A 234 13.88 -18.92 -21.80
N GLN A 235 12.73 -18.55 -21.25
CA GLN A 235 11.90 -17.44 -21.75
C GLN A 235 12.44 -16.05 -21.36
N ASP A 236 13.23 -15.97 -20.29
CA ASP A 236 13.67 -14.68 -19.77
C ASP A 236 14.78 -14.04 -20.64
N PRO A 237 14.51 -12.88 -21.29
CA PRO A 237 15.47 -12.18 -22.15
C PRO A 237 16.72 -11.69 -21.42
N ILE A 238 16.66 -11.51 -20.09
CA ILE A 238 17.78 -10.97 -19.32
C ILE A 238 18.93 -11.96 -19.40
N PHE A 239 18.63 -13.26 -19.34
CA PHE A 239 19.62 -14.31 -19.49
C PHE A 239 20.26 -14.27 -20.88
N THR A 240 19.49 -13.92 -21.91
CA THR A 240 20.01 -13.68 -23.26
C THR A 240 21.04 -12.55 -23.26
N GLN A 241 20.74 -11.42 -22.60
CA GLN A 241 21.60 -10.24 -22.52
C GLN A 241 22.85 -10.46 -21.66
N ILE A 242 22.70 -11.06 -20.48
CA ILE A 242 23.83 -11.36 -19.60
C ILE A 242 24.75 -12.38 -20.28
N ALA A 243 24.20 -13.40 -20.94
CA ALA A 243 25.02 -14.40 -21.60
C ALA A 243 25.78 -13.83 -22.81
N SER A 244 25.20 -12.90 -23.58
CA SER A 244 25.93 -12.26 -24.69
C SER A 244 27.11 -11.43 -24.18
N GLN A 245 26.94 -10.72 -23.06
CA GLN A 245 28.01 -9.97 -22.40
C GLN A 245 29.11 -10.89 -21.84
N LEU A 246 28.72 -12.01 -21.22
CA LEU A 246 29.68 -13.01 -20.74
C LEU A 246 30.44 -13.66 -21.90
N ALA A 247 29.76 -13.98 -23.01
CA ALA A 247 30.39 -14.53 -24.20
C ALA A 247 31.39 -13.54 -24.83
N ALA A 248 31.05 -12.25 -24.89
CA ALA A 248 31.96 -11.20 -25.34
C ALA A 248 33.22 -11.14 -24.47
N ARG A 249 33.09 -11.26 -23.14
CA ARG A 249 34.22 -11.27 -22.19
C ARG A 249 35.07 -12.53 -22.27
N ARG A 250 34.48 -13.67 -22.63
CA ARG A 250 35.16 -14.98 -22.72
C ARG A 250 35.76 -15.27 -24.09
N GLY A 251 35.69 -14.31 -25.02
CA GLY A 251 36.27 -14.44 -26.35
C GLY A 251 35.45 -15.31 -27.32
N GLY A 252 34.13 -15.37 -27.13
CA GLY A 252 33.20 -16.07 -28.01
C GLY A 252 32.21 -16.98 -27.27
N ASP A 253 31.06 -17.22 -27.89
CA ASP A 253 30.04 -18.14 -27.38
C ASP A 253 30.31 -19.57 -27.87
N LYS A 254 30.46 -20.52 -26.94
CA LYS A 254 30.63 -21.95 -27.23
C LYS A 254 29.36 -22.76 -26.99
N SER A 255 28.26 -22.11 -26.59
CA SER A 255 26.99 -22.79 -26.36
C SER A 255 26.38 -23.24 -27.69
N THR A 256 25.75 -24.42 -27.68
CA THR A 256 25.14 -25.01 -28.88
C THR A 256 23.64 -24.74 -28.96
N SER A 257 23.03 -24.29 -27.86
CA SER A 257 21.61 -23.95 -27.77
C SER A 257 21.35 -22.73 -26.88
N THR A 258 20.22 -22.06 -27.09
CA THR A 258 19.76 -20.93 -26.25
C THR A 258 19.67 -21.31 -24.77
N MET A 259 19.20 -22.53 -24.47
CA MET A 259 19.12 -23.03 -23.10
C MET A 259 20.51 -23.17 -22.46
N GLU A 260 21.48 -23.74 -23.17
CA GLU A 260 22.87 -23.83 -22.67
C GLU A 260 23.46 -22.44 -22.43
N ARG A 261 23.13 -21.48 -23.29
CA ARG A 261 23.53 -20.09 -23.16
C ARG A 261 22.95 -19.42 -21.91
N HIS A 262 21.67 -19.61 -21.64
CA HIS A 262 21.04 -19.03 -20.45
C HIS A 262 21.50 -19.73 -19.16
N LEU A 263 21.66 -21.05 -19.20
CA LEU A 263 22.22 -21.81 -18.09
C LEU A 263 23.68 -21.44 -17.82
N SER A 264 24.45 -20.92 -18.77
CA SER A 264 25.83 -20.48 -18.52
C SER A 264 25.89 -19.30 -17.53
N VAL A 265 24.85 -18.47 -17.46
CA VAL A 265 24.70 -17.37 -16.50
C VAL A 265 24.53 -17.92 -15.07
N VAL A 266 23.72 -18.97 -14.90
CA VAL A 266 23.44 -19.60 -13.61
C VAL A 266 24.57 -20.54 -13.18
N CYS A 267 25.05 -21.37 -14.11
CA CYS A 267 26.00 -22.45 -13.87
C CYS A 267 27.47 -22.02 -13.98
N GLY A 268 27.73 -20.84 -14.56
CA GLY A 268 29.05 -20.20 -14.59
C GLY A 268 30.00 -20.69 -15.69
N THR A 269 29.55 -21.46 -16.69
CA THR A 269 30.43 -21.98 -17.76
C THR A 269 29.71 -22.10 -19.10
N ASP A 270 30.39 -21.80 -20.21
CA ASP A 270 29.86 -21.97 -21.56
C ASP A 270 30.05 -23.43 -22.00
N GLY A 271 28.96 -24.21 -21.90
CA GLY A 271 28.88 -25.63 -22.30
C GLY A 271 28.73 -26.60 -21.13
N MET A 272 27.98 -27.68 -21.36
CA MET A 272 27.73 -28.75 -20.38
C MET A 272 29.04 -29.51 -20.04
N ARG A 273 29.62 -29.20 -18.88
CA ARG A 273 30.78 -29.92 -18.34
C ARG A 273 30.36 -30.79 -17.16
N ALA A 274 31.11 -31.84 -16.84
CA ALA A 274 30.85 -32.68 -15.65
C ALA A 274 30.75 -31.86 -14.34
N SER A 275 31.46 -30.73 -14.25
CA SER A 275 31.38 -29.77 -13.13
C SER A 275 30.02 -29.06 -12.97
N TRP A 276 29.11 -29.21 -13.93
CA TRP A 276 27.72 -28.75 -13.79
C TRP A 276 27.00 -29.53 -12.71
N PHE A 277 27.16 -30.86 -12.74
CA PHE A 277 26.58 -31.81 -11.80
C PHE A 277 27.34 -31.90 -10.48
N PHE A 278 28.09 -30.85 -10.13
CA PHE A 278 28.65 -30.73 -8.80
C PHE A 278 28.27 -29.35 -8.25
N PRO A 279 27.62 -29.30 -7.08
CA PRO A 279 27.43 -28.06 -6.35
C PRO A 279 28.81 -27.45 -6.02
N PRO A 280 29.10 -26.20 -6.41
CA PRO A 280 30.45 -25.68 -6.31
C PRO A 280 30.83 -25.32 -4.86
N PRO A 281 32.11 -25.49 -4.46
CA PRO A 281 32.69 -24.85 -3.28
C PRO A 281 33.08 -23.38 -3.51
N GLU A 282 33.13 -22.90 -4.75
CA GLU A 282 33.64 -21.55 -5.07
C GLU A 282 32.64 -20.70 -5.87
N ARG A 283 32.32 -19.55 -5.26
CA ARG A 283 31.61 -18.40 -5.83
C ARG A 283 32.28 -17.93 -7.14
N ARG A 284 31.86 -18.41 -8.32
CA ARG A 284 32.35 -17.87 -9.61
C ARG A 284 31.42 -16.86 -10.28
N ALA A 285 30.11 -16.94 -10.08
CA ALA A 285 29.16 -16.07 -10.80
C ALA A 285 29.36 -14.56 -10.53
N LEU A 286 29.83 -14.16 -9.34
CA LEU A 286 30.21 -12.77 -9.05
C LEU A 286 31.72 -12.47 -9.16
N HIS A 287 32.58 -13.48 -9.07
CA HIS A 287 34.03 -13.28 -9.10
C HIS A 287 34.61 -13.22 -10.51
N ASP A 288 34.05 -13.91 -11.49
CA ASP A 288 34.52 -13.83 -12.90
C ASP A 288 34.21 -12.47 -13.54
N ALA A 289 33.33 -11.70 -12.93
CA ALA A 289 33.05 -10.34 -13.35
C ALA A 289 33.91 -9.29 -12.61
N THR A 290 34.64 -9.68 -11.56
CA THR A 290 35.48 -8.77 -10.74
C THR A 290 36.96 -9.18 -10.60
N GLY A 291 37.38 -10.36 -11.06
CA GLY A 291 38.72 -10.90 -10.80
C GLY A 291 39.44 -11.43 -12.03
N LEU A 292 40.21 -10.57 -12.70
CA LEU A 292 41.28 -10.96 -13.64
C LEU A 292 42.38 -9.90 -13.67
N GLU A 293 43.04 -9.68 -12.52
CA GLU A 293 44.33 -8.98 -12.45
C GLU A 293 45.29 -9.77 -11.56
N SER A 294 45.84 -10.85 -12.12
CA SER A 294 47.14 -11.39 -11.66
C SER A 294 47.72 -12.31 -12.74
N GLY A 295 48.47 -11.75 -13.68
CA GLY A 295 49.16 -12.51 -14.72
C GLY A 295 49.74 -11.61 -15.80
N GLN A 296 50.99 -11.21 -15.60
CA GLN A 296 51.96 -10.68 -16.58
C GLN A 296 51.45 -10.20 -17.95
N GLY A 297 51.46 -8.87 -18.13
CA GLY A 297 51.94 -8.18 -19.32
C GLY A 297 51.29 -8.50 -20.67
N ARG A 298 50.18 -7.83 -20.99
CA ARG A 298 49.89 -7.19 -22.30
C ARG A 298 48.54 -6.47 -22.21
N THR A 299 48.58 -5.16 -22.46
CA THR A 299 47.44 -4.25 -22.57
C THR A 299 46.53 -4.64 -23.73
N LEU A 300 45.27 -4.95 -23.45
CA LEU A 300 44.17 -5.00 -24.40
C LEU A 300 42.91 -4.49 -23.66
N ALA A 301 42.36 -3.39 -24.18
CA ALA A 301 41.24 -2.65 -23.59
C ALA A 301 39.95 -3.50 -23.50
N VAL A 302 39.20 -3.32 -22.41
CA VAL A 302 37.89 -3.95 -22.16
C VAL A 302 36.80 -2.88 -22.32
N PRO A 303 35.66 -3.15 -23.00
CA PRO A 303 34.54 -2.20 -23.07
C PRO A 303 33.72 -2.17 -21.76
N GLU A 304 33.40 -0.96 -21.28
CA GLU A 304 32.83 -0.64 -19.96
C GLU A 304 31.33 -0.96 -19.75
N HIS A 305 30.66 -1.72 -20.61
CA HIS A 305 29.19 -1.82 -20.54
C HIS A 305 28.59 -2.88 -19.61
N CYS A 306 29.35 -3.45 -18.66
CA CYS A 306 28.72 -4.28 -17.64
C CYS A 306 29.58 -4.50 -16.38
N MET A 307 29.94 -3.44 -15.67
CA MET A 307 30.23 -3.44 -14.22
C MET A 307 30.95 -2.13 -13.88
N ALA A 308 30.25 -1.20 -13.25
CA ALA A 308 30.88 -0.05 -12.62
C ALA A 308 30.35 0.08 -11.19
N VAL A 309 30.99 -0.64 -10.27
CA VAL A 309 31.44 -0.11 -8.97
C VAL A 309 32.79 -0.80 -8.68
N ARG A 310 33.87 -0.26 -9.24
CA ARG A 310 35.22 -0.48 -8.72
C ARG A 310 35.49 0.69 -7.78
N LEU A 311 35.69 0.43 -6.49
CA LEU A 311 36.33 1.39 -5.58
C LEU A 311 37.49 0.65 -4.90
N THR A 312 38.70 1.07 -5.25
CA THR A 312 39.97 0.60 -4.70
C THR A 312 40.13 1.14 -3.28
N THR A 313 40.22 0.25 -2.30
CA THR A 313 40.71 0.60 -0.97
C THR A 313 42.23 0.64 -1.02
N SER A 314 42.84 1.83 -0.95
CA SER A 314 44.21 1.94 -0.46
C SER A 314 44.38 3.18 0.41
N ASN A 315 45.08 2.96 1.53
CA ASN A 315 45.60 3.93 2.50
C ASN A 315 44.59 4.57 3.44
N TYR A 316 44.45 3.97 4.63
CA TYR A 316 44.69 4.68 5.91
C TYR A 316 44.82 3.64 7.04
N GLN A 317 46.01 3.54 7.64
CA GLN A 317 46.23 2.82 8.91
C GLN A 317 45.63 3.64 10.06
N PRO A 318 44.90 3.04 11.02
CA PRO A 318 44.62 3.70 12.28
C PRO A 318 45.71 3.35 13.29
N HIS A 319 46.37 4.39 13.80
CA HIS A 319 47.16 4.34 15.02
C HIS A 319 46.27 3.93 16.20
N LEU A 320 46.67 2.87 16.91
CA LEU A 320 46.16 2.53 18.24
C LEU A 320 46.65 3.55 19.26
N HIS A 321 45.75 4.07 20.09
CA HIS A 321 46.09 4.54 21.44
C HIS A 321 45.08 4.02 22.46
N HIS A 322 45.66 3.56 23.57
CA HIS A 322 45.09 2.92 24.76
C HIS A 322 44.04 3.72 25.52
N LEU A 323 43.16 2.98 26.23
CA LEU A 323 42.70 3.11 27.63
C LEU A 323 41.25 2.59 27.70
N GLY A 324 40.81 1.72 28.60
CA GLY A 324 41.37 1.13 29.80
C GLY A 324 40.23 0.36 30.47
N VAL A 325 40.53 -0.86 30.91
CA VAL A 325 39.65 -1.87 31.52
C VAL A 325 38.99 -1.39 32.81
N ARG A 326 37.76 -1.84 33.10
CA ARG A 326 37.36 -2.38 34.41
C ARG A 326 36.09 -3.24 34.34
N PHE A 327 36.31 -4.55 34.46
CA PHE A 327 35.35 -5.54 34.94
C PHE A 327 35.22 -5.42 36.47
N MET A 328 34.03 -5.68 37.00
CA MET A 328 33.80 -6.13 38.38
C MET A 328 32.65 -7.14 38.38
N ASP A 329 32.95 -8.32 38.94
CA ASP A 329 32.13 -9.50 39.07
C ASP A 329 31.03 -9.40 40.15
N GLY A 330 29.96 -10.15 39.93
CA GLY A 330 29.48 -11.17 40.89
C GLY A 330 28.50 -10.74 41.98
N LYS A 331 27.27 -11.29 41.94
CA LYS A 331 26.78 -12.34 42.87
C LYS A 331 25.32 -12.70 42.61
N ALA A 332 25.05 -14.00 42.57
CA ALA A 332 23.74 -14.62 42.70
C ALA A 332 23.48 -15.04 44.17
N VAL A 333 22.21 -15.04 44.59
CA VAL A 333 21.47 -15.81 45.65
C VAL A 333 20.12 -15.06 45.77
N GLY A 334 18.90 -15.58 45.85
CA GLY A 334 18.31 -16.89 46.12
C GLY A 334 17.01 -16.68 46.94
N THR A 335 15.95 -17.43 46.61
CA THR A 335 14.81 -17.90 47.46
C THR A 335 13.66 -16.95 47.92
N ARG A 336 12.43 -17.39 47.58
CA ARG A 336 11.09 -17.20 48.23
C ARG A 336 11.02 -17.97 49.58
N PRO A 337 10.09 -17.72 50.54
CA PRO A 337 8.63 -18.05 50.50
C PRO A 337 7.67 -17.06 51.26
N GLU A 338 6.39 -16.94 50.87
CA GLU A 338 5.11 -17.39 51.51
C GLU A 338 4.69 -16.73 52.85
N ASP A 339 3.47 -16.18 52.90
CA ASP A 339 2.34 -16.45 53.85
C ASP A 339 1.45 -15.24 54.25
N ASP A 340 0.15 -15.43 53.98
CA ASP A 340 -1.08 -15.22 54.78
C ASP A 340 -1.48 -13.91 55.50
N ALA A 341 -2.69 -13.44 55.12
CA ALA A 341 -3.88 -12.89 55.84
C ALA A 341 -3.81 -12.58 57.37
N PRO A 342 -4.72 -11.77 58.02
CA PRO A 342 -6.17 -11.67 57.75
C PRO A 342 -6.99 -10.39 58.18
N VAL A 343 -8.28 -10.36 57.74
CA VAL A 343 -9.52 -9.93 58.46
C VAL A 343 -9.83 -8.42 58.74
N GLY A 344 -11.09 -8.03 58.42
CA GLY A 344 -11.78 -6.77 58.80
C GLY A 344 -12.14 -6.68 60.31
N PRO A 345 -13.20 -5.97 60.81
CA PRO A 345 -14.44 -5.47 60.16
C PRO A 345 -14.89 -4.03 60.60
N VAL A 346 -16.19 -3.69 60.43
CA VAL A 346 -17.06 -2.68 61.13
C VAL A 346 -17.63 -1.57 60.20
N LYS A 347 -18.88 -1.73 59.69
CA LYS A 347 -20.24 -1.26 60.14
C LYS A 347 -20.62 0.19 59.76
N THR A 348 -21.56 0.38 58.83
CA THR A 348 -23.02 0.71 58.95
C THR A 348 -23.40 2.05 59.59
N ILE A 349 -24.12 2.89 58.83
CA ILE A 349 -25.24 3.75 59.29
C ILE A 349 -26.32 3.81 58.19
N LEU A 350 -27.58 3.78 58.64
CA LEU A 350 -28.88 3.71 57.95
C LEU A 350 -29.54 5.10 57.77
N ASP A 351 -30.74 5.05 57.18
CA ASP A 351 -31.89 6.01 57.18
C ASP A 351 -32.04 6.86 55.91
N GLU A 352 -33.06 6.66 55.07
CA GLU A 352 -34.55 6.70 55.20
C GLU A 352 -35.12 8.06 54.74
N ASN A 353 -36.10 7.98 53.81
CA ASN A 353 -37.30 8.82 53.57
C ASN A 353 -37.59 8.89 52.06
N GLN A 354 -38.55 8.12 51.55
CA GLN A 354 -40.02 8.28 51.58
C GLN A 354 -40.57 9.29 50.56
N LEU A 355 -41.41 8.71 49.67
CA LEU A 355 -42.66 9.19 49.08
C LEU A 355 -42.73 10.60 48.45
N PHE A 356 -43.16 10.64 47.17
CA PHE A 356 -44.49 11.17 46.82
C PHE A 356 -44.99 10.55 45.50
N ASP A 357 -46.27 10.22 45.53
CA ASP A 357 -47.11 9.59 44.52
C ASP A 357 -47.95 10.67 43.78
N SER A 358 -48.72 10.23 42.78
CA SER A 358 -49.87 10.89 42.11
C SER A 358 -49.55 11.93 41.02
N THR A 359 -50.24 12.04 39.87
CA THR A 359 -51.48 11.40 39.35
C THR A 359 -51.67 11.79 37.87
N ASP A 360 -52.19 10.85 37.07
CA ASP A 360 -53.29 10.97 36.08
C ASP A 360 -53.67 12.34 35.48
N THR A 361 -53.77 12.40 34.14
CA THR A 361 -55.04 12.67 33.39
C THR A 361 -54.84 12.70 31.86
N GLN A 362 -55.58 11.84 31.14
CA GLN A 362 -56.03 12.04 29.75
C GLN A 362 -57.40 12.79 29.76
N PRO A 363 -58.17 12.88 28.63
CA PRO A 363 -57.99 13.62 27.38
C PRO A 363 -59.27 14.46 27.04
N THR A 364 -59.34 15.11 25.86
CA THR A 364 -60.55 15.48 25.03
C THR A 364 -60.15 16.67 24.13
N ASP A 365 -60.13 16.57 22.80
CA ASP A 365 -61.23 16.53 21.80
C ASP A 365 -61.69 17.93 21.33
N GLU A 366 -62.10 17.95 20.05
CA GLU A 366 -62.73 19.02 19.23
C GLU A 366 -61.77 20.04 18.57
N ASP A 367 -61.95 20.48 17.32
CA ASP A 367 -62.54 20.03 16.05
C ASP A 367 -62.37 21.24 15.08
N ASP A 368 -62.73 21.06 13.81
CA ASP A 368 -62.90 22.03 12.71
C ASP A 368 -61.69 22.19 11.75
N ASP A 369 -61.64 21.60 10.54
CA ASP A 369 -62.51 21.49 9.34
C ASP A 369 -62.18 22.45 8.18
N GLU A 370 -62.41 21.89 6.98
CA GLU A 370 -62.36 22.45 5.62
C GLU A 370 -60.96 22.61 4.96
N ASN A 371 -60.70 22.18 3.72
CA ASN A 371 -61.59 21.77 2.62
C ASN A 371 -60.88 20.83 1.62
N ASN A 372 -61.69 20.02 0.93
CA ASN A 372 -61.32 18.91 0.05
C ASN A 372 -61.88 19.15 -1.37
N GLN A 373 -61.35 18.43 -2.38
CA GLN A 373 -61.81 18.18 -3.78
C GLN A 373 -60.74 18.59 -4.81
N GLU A 374 -60.29 17.71 -5.73
CA GLU A 374 -61.07 16.81 -6.58
C GLU A 374 -60.52 15.37 -6.70
N LEU A 375 -61.46 14.48 -7.01
CA LEU A 375 -61.42 13.02 -7.05
C LEU A 375 -61.25 12.48 -8.50
N ASP A 376 -60.57 11.34 -8.60
CA ASP A 376 -60.86 10.16 -9.43
C ASP A 376 -61.52 10.27 -10.82
N ARG A 377 -60.87 9.60 -11.79
CA ARG A 377 -61.44 8.78 -12.90
C ARG A 377 -60.23 8.18 -13.67
N VAL A 378 -60.06 6.88 -13.95
CA VAL A 378 -60.98 5.80 -14.31
C VAL A 378 -60.27 4.44 -14.13
N LYS A 379 -60.95 3.47 -13.51
CA LYS A 379 -60.69 2.02 -13.64
C LYS A 379 -61.36 1.44 -14.90
N ASN A 380 -60.69 0.45 -15.51
CA ASN A 380 -61.21 -0.68 -16.31
C ASN A 380 -61.60 -0.52 -17.80
N LYS A 381 -60.85 -1.23 -18.68
CA LYS A 381 -61.26 -2.14 -19.80
C LYS A 381 -60.11 -2.21 -20.83
N ARG A 382 -59.54 -3.34 -21.30
CA ARG A 382 -60.02 -4.64 -21.81
C ARG A 382 -58.88 -5.68 -21.65
N LEU A 383 -59.13 -6.93 -21.21
CA LEU A 383 -59.38 -8.16 -22.03
C LEU A 383 -58.35 -8.34 -23.18
N SER A 384 -57.75 -9.49 -23.49
CA SER A 384 -57.72 -10.87 -22.97
C SER A 384 -56.89 -11.67 -24.00
N SER A 385 -55.89 -12.43 -23.59
CA SER A 385 -55.53 -13.69 -24.25
C SER A 385 -54.49 -14.43 -23.42
N GLY A 386 -54.83 -15.63 -22.98
CA GLY A 386 -53.86 -16.58 -22.47
C GLY A 386 -52.98 -17.08 -23.61
N ALA A 387 -51.68 -17.13 -23.35
CA ALA A 387 -50.78 -18.05 -24.03
C ALA A 387 -49.68 -18.42 -23.03
N THR A 388 -49.75 -19.64 -22.53
CA THR A 388 -48.62 -20.38 -21.98
C THR A 388 -47.51 -20.38 -23.04
N VAL A 389 -46.37 -19.76 -22.74
CA VAL A 389 -45.14 -19.96 -23.50
C VAL A 389 -44.03 -20.34 -22.53
N THR A 390 -43.49 -21.50 -22.82
CA THR A 390 -42.41 -22.24 -22.18
C THR A 390 -41.08 -21.51 -22.23
N SER A 391 -40.30 -21.71 -21.17
CA SER A 391 -38.84 -21.61 -21.06
C SER A 391 -38.06 -21.35 -22.37
N THR A 392 -37.56 -20.13 -22.54
CA THR A 392 -36.24 -19.78 -23.13
C THR A 392 -36.02 -18.26 -23.06
N ASP A 393 -35.94 -17.66 -21.86
CA ASP A 393 -35.68 -16.21 -21.71
C ASP A 393 -34.42 -15.89 -20.88
N GLY A 394 -33.53 -16.87 -20.66
CA GLY A 394 -32.23 -16.62 -20.04
C GLY A 394 -31.21 -16.00 -21.00
N GLU A 395 -31.09 -16.56 -22.20
CA GLU A 395 -30.08 -16.14 -23.17
C GLU A 395 -30.38 -14.79 -23.85
N GLU A 396 -31.65 -14.41 -23.98
CA GLU A 396 -32.02 -13.12 -24.58
C GLU A 396 -31.87 -11.96 -23.57
N ARG A 397 -32.14 -12.22 -22.28
CA ARG A 397 -31.86 -11.26 -21.18
C ARG A 397 -30.37 -11.03 -20.99
N ASP A 398 -29.56 -12.08 -21.09
CA ASP A 398 -28.11 -11.98 -21.02
C ASP A 398 -27.53 -11.27 -22.24
N ARG A 399 -28.05 -11.51 -23.46
CA ARG A 399 -27.63 -10.78 -24.67
C ARG A 399 -28.02 -9.31 -24.68
N VAL A 400 -29.18 -8.95 -24.12
CA VAL A 400 -29.60 -7.54 -23.97
C VAL A 400 -28.78 -6.85 -22.89
N ARG A 401 -28.49 -7.52 -21.76
CA ARG A 401 -27.58 -7.03 -20.71
C ARG A 401 -26.15 -6.86 -21.24
N GLU A 402 -25.67 -7.79 -22.05
CA GLU A 402 -24.34 -7.77 -22.65
C GLU A 402 -24.22 -6.69 -23.74
N ARG A 403 -25.28 -6.42 -24.53
CA ARG A 403 -25.34 -5.26 -25.43
C ARG A 403 -25.41 -3.94 -24.69
N ALA A 404 -26.21 -3.84 -23.63
CA ALA A 404 -26.27 -2.63 -22.80
C ALA A 404 -24.93 -2.36 -22.10
N LEU A 405 -24.23 -3.41 -21.64
CA LEU A 405 -22.87 -3.31 -21.09
C LEU A 405 -21.84 -2.98 -22.16
N GLN A 406 -21.93 -3.51 -23.37
CA GLN A 406 -21.04 -3.17 -24.49
C GLN A 406 -21.25 -1.75 -25.00
N ASP A 407 -22.48 -1.24 -25.00
CA ASP A 407 -22.79 0.13 -25.38
C ASP A 407 -22.40 1.12 -24.27
N ALA A 408 -22.58 0.77 -23.00
CA ALA A 408 -22.03 1.51 -21.86
C ALA A 408 -20.48 1.50 -21.87
N HIS A 409 -19.86 0.38 -22.24
CA HIS A 409 -18.41 0.24 -22.37
C HIS A 409 -17.88 0.98 -23.61
N ARG A 410 -18.65 1.10 -24.70
CA ARG A 410 -18.30 1.95 -25.86
C ARG A 410 -18.40 3.44 -25.53
N LEU A 411 -19.40 3.85 -24.75
CA LEU A 411 -19.53 5.21 -24.22
C LEU A 411 -18.42 5.54 -23.20
N ALA A 412 -17.99 4.58 -22.39
CA ALA A 412 -16.88 4.74 -21.45
C ALA A 412 -15.48 4.70 -22.13
N VAL A 413 -15.28 3.87 -23.16
CA VAL A 413 -14.01 3.78 -23.91
C VAL A 413 -13.82 4.97 -24.83
N ALA A 414 -14.89 5.60 -25.32
CA ALA A 414 -14.81 6.90 -26.01
C ALA A 414 -14.29 8.03 -25.10
N GLN A 415 -14.14 7.79 -23.79
CA GLN A 415 -13.58 8.72 -22.80
C GLN A 415 -12.22 8.28 -22.21
N SER A 416 -11.53 7.31 -22.84
CA SER A 416 -10.16 6.92 -22.46
C SER A 416 -9.10 7.79 -23.19
N PRO A 417 -8.12 8.39 -22.49
CA PRO A 417 -7.17 9.32 -23.08
C PRO A 417 -5.96 8.57 -23.67
N SER A 418 -6.04 8.15 -24.93
CA SER A 418 -4.85 7.86 -25.71
C SER A 418 -4.48 9.08 -26.55
N THR A 419 -3.27 9.60 -26.29
CA THR A 419 -2.52 10.52 -27.15
C THR A 419 -3.29 11.74 -27.68
N ASN A 420 -3.40 12.80 -26.88
CA ASN A 420 -3.59 14.14 -27.44
C ASN A 420 -2.82 15.18 -26.63
N ARG A 421 -1.97 15.94 -27.31
CA ARG A 421 -1.30 17.13 -26.78
C ARG A 421 -2.38 18.04 -26.19
N PHE A 422 -2.29 18.32 -24.89
CA PHE A 422 -3.18 19.22 -24.18
C PHE A 422 -3.17 20.62 -24.84
N ARG A 423 -4.20 20.92 -25.63
CA ARG A 423 -4.62 22.31 -25.88
C ARG A 423 -5.80 22.58 -24.97
N ARG A 424 -5.54 23.18 -23.81
CA ARG A 424 -6.59 23.73 -22.92
C ARG A 424 -7.18 24.97 -23.59
N ALA A 425 -8.45 24.91 -23.97
CA ALA A 425 -9.22 26.09 -24.37
C ALA A 425 -10.20 26.43 -23.23
N VAL A 426 -10.18 27.67 -22.74
CA VAL A 426 -11.15 28.20 -21.77
C VAL A 426 -11.93 29.29 -22.48
N THR A 427 -13.22 29.04 -22.75
CA THR A 427 -14.16 30.10 -23.17
C THR A 427 -15.14 30.28 -22.03
N VAL A 428 -15.29 31.53 -21.55
CA VAL A 428 -16.28 31.92 -20.55
C VAL A 428 -17.44 32.59 -21.30
N ALA A 429 -18.68 32.29 -20.92
CA ALA A 429 -19.85 33.04 -21.38
C ALA A 429 -20.43 33.76 -20.17
N VAL A 430 -20.49 35.09 -20.22
CA VAL A 430 -21.09 35.95 -19.19
C VAL A 430 -22.33 36.61 -19.81
N PRO A 431 -23.51 36.59 -19.16
CA PRO A 431 -24.67 37.33 -19.63
C PRO A 431 -24.38 38.84 -19.61
N SER A 432 -24.60 39.54 -20.72
CA SER A 432 -24.37 40.98 -20.84
C SER A 432 -25.46 41.85 -20.20
N LYS A 433 -26.55 41.28 -19.69
CA LYS A 433 -27.62 42.06 -19.05
C LYS A 433 -27.23 42.46 -17.62
N GLY A 434 -26.84 43.73 -17.46
CA GLY A 434 -26.63 44.38 -16.16
C GLY A 434 -25.31 45.14 -15.99
N LEU A 435 -24.35 44.96 -16.91
CA LEU A 435 -23.08 45.68 -16.90
C LEU A 435 -23.19 46.93 -17.78
N VAL A 436 -23.57 48.06 -17.19
CA VAL A 436 -23.57 49.37 -17.88
C VAL A 436 -22.12 49.81 -18.08
N PRO A 437 -21.63 49.98 -19.33
CA PRO A 437 -20.38 50.68 -19.57
C PRO A 437 -20.63 52.19 -19.41
N SER A 438 -19.92 52.87 -18.51
CA SER A 438 -19.94 54.34 -18.54
C SER A 438 -19.19 54.80 -19.79
N THR A 439 -19.94 55.35 -20.73
CA THR A 439 -19.46 55.96 -21.97
C THR A 439 -18.66 57.22 -21.70
N ASP A 440 -17.50 57.35 -22.34
CA ASP A 440 -16.98 58.63 -22.83
C ASP A 440 -16.66 58.50 -24.34
N VAL A 441 -17.62 59.02 -25.12
CA VAL A 441 -17.52 59.80 -26.36
C VAL A 441 -16.27 59.61 -27.26
N ASP A 442 -16.45 59.03 -28.45
CA ASP A 442 -16.45 59.81 -29.71
C ASP A 442 -16.89 59.01 -30.96
N GLN A 443 -17.46 59.77 -31.90
CA GLN A 443 -18.31 59.42 -33.04
C GLN A 443 -17.63 58.61 -34.18
N ARG A 444 -18.40 57.73 -34.85
CA ARG A 444 -18.89 57.92 -36.25
C ARG A 444 -19.66 56.70 -36.78
N ASP A 445 -20.69 57.05 -37.54
CA ASP A 445 -21.73 56.25 -38.18
C ASP A 445 -21.22 55.22 -39.20
N ASP A 446 -21.90 54.07 -39.31
CA ASP A 446 -22.56 53.67 -40.57
C ASP A 446 -23.50 52.47 -40.36
N ASP A 447 -24.64 52.55 -41.05
CA ASP A 447 -25.81 51.66 -41.04
C ASP A 447 -25.52 50.22 -41.48
N SER A 448 -26.15 49.25 -40.80
CA SER A 448 -26.99 48.23 -41.46
C SER A 448 -27.65 47.30 -40.44
N SER A 449 -28.98 47.22 -40.55
CA SER A 449 -29.89 46.32 -39.84
C SER A 449 -29.69 44.87 -40.25
N ASP A 450 -29.57 43.97 -39.28
CA ASP A 450 -30.17 42.63 -39.38
C ASP A 450 -30.48 42.06 -37.99
N ASP A 451 -31.77 41.85 -37.74
CA ASP A 451 -32.32 41.21 -36.55
C ASP A 451 -31.94 39.73 -36.55
N SER A 452 -31.07 39.33 -35.63
CA SER A 452 -30.90 37.92 -35.26
C SER A 452 -30.90 37.77 -33.74
N GLU A 453 -31.72 36.83 -33.29
CA GLU A 453 -32.06 36.55 -31.89
C GLU A 453 -30.82 36.36 -30.99
N ASP A 454 -30.91 37.00 -29.83
CA ASP A 454 -30.08 36.94 -28.63
C ASP A 454 -29.20 35.68 -28.47
N THR A 455 -27.93 35.78 -28.84
CA THR A 455 -26.87 34.94 -28.28
C THR A 455 -26.15 35.72 -27.18
N PRO A 456 -26.01 35.20 -25.94
CA PRO A 456 -25.28 35.90 -24.89
C PRO A 456 -23.82 36.06 -25.33
N SER A 457 -23.38 37.30 -25.48
CA SER A 457 -22.03 37.67 -25.90
C SER A 457 -20.99 36.96 -25.01
N SER A 458 -20.28 35.97 -25.55
CA SER A 458 -19.26 35.25 -24.80
C SER A 458 -18.04 36.14 -24.57
N LEU A 459 -17.83 36.61 -23.34
CA LEU A 459 -16.59 37.30 -22.94
C LEU A 459 -15.44 36.29 -22.88
N ARG A 460 -14.57 36.33 -23.89
CA ARG A 460 -13.39 35.46 -23.96
C ARG A 460 -12.30 35.97 -23.03
N PHE A 461 -12.25 35.47 -21.79
CA PHE A 461 -11.13 35.73 -20.90
C PHE A 461 -9.87 35.02 -21.43
N THR A 462 -8.89 35.80 -21.89
CA THR A 462 -7.54 35.32 -22.14
C THR A 462 -6.77 35.26 -20.83
N ARG A 463 -5.82 34.31 -20.71
CA ARG A 463 -4.95 34.13 -19.53
C ARG A 463 -4.10 35.40 -19.34
N SER A 464 -4.61 36.42 -18.64
CA SER A 464 -3.86 37.64 -18.34
C SER A 464 -2.80 37.34 -17.28
N LYS A 465 -1.69 38.08 -17.32
CA LYS A 465 -0.51 37.86 -16.45
C LYS A 465 -0.73 38.23 -14.99
N SER A 466 -1.87 38.81 -14.62
CA SER A 466 -2.23 39.07 -13.23
C SER A 466 -3.75 39.24 -13.10
N TRP A 467 -4.33 38.60 -12.09
CA TRP A 467 -5.72 38.83 -11.65
C TRP A 467 -5.82 40.04 -10.72
N ALA A 468 -4.68 40.56 -10.25
CA ALA A 468 -4.61 41.77 -9.45
C ALA A 468 -4.93 42.97 -10.35
N GLY A 469 -5.96 43.73 -9.99
CA GLY A 469 -6.34 44.96 -10.68
C GLY A 469 -7.37 44.83 -11.81
N CYS A 470 -8.03 43.68 -12.00
CA CYS A 470 -9.16 43.60 -12.92
C CYS A 470 -10.42 44.21 -12.28
N PRO A 471 -10.98 45.33 -12.79
CA PRO A 471 -12.16 45.99 -12.19
C PRO A 471 -13.41 45.10 -12.14
N HIS A 472 -13.40 44.01 -12.89
CA HIS A 472 -14.49 43.05 -13.00
C HIS A 472 -14.26 41.76 -12.19
N ARG A 473 -13.20 41.67 -11.37
CA ARG A 473 -12.91 40.48 -10.55
C ARG A 473 -14.02 40.20 -9.55
N ASP A 474 -14.41 41.19 -8.77
CA ASP A 474 -15.41 41.01 -7.71
C ASP A 474 -16.78 40.76 -8.32
N ALA A 475 -17.13 41.49 -9.40
CA ALA A 475 -18.34 41.25 -10.18
C ALA A 475 -18.36 39.84 -10.84
N ALA A 476 -17.21 39.34 -11.31
CA ALA A 476 -17.12 37.99 -11.87
C ALA A 476 -17.23 36.91 -10.78
N LEU A 477 -16.61 37.10 -9.62
CA LEU A 477 -16.74 36.20 -8.47
C LEU A 477 -18.17 36.20 -7.92
N GLU A 478 -18.78 37.37 -7.79
CA GLU A 478 -20.19 37.54 -7.37
C GLU A 478 -21.15 36.91 -8.39
N ALA A 479 -20.90 37.07 -9.69
CA ALA A 479 -21.68 36.40 -10.73
C ALA A 479 -21.50 34.86 -10.71
N ILE A 480 -20.33 34.35 -10.31
CA ILE A 480 -20.13 32.90 -10.10
C ILE A 480 -20.93 32.42 -8.89
N GLU A 481 -20.86 33.13 -7.77
CA GLU A 481 -21.56 32.80 -6.52
C GLU A 481 -23.08 32.85 -6.67
N ASN A 482 -23.58 33.86 -7.39
CA ASN A 482 -25.00 34.00 -7.72
C ASN A 482 -25.45 33.07 -8.86
N ARG A 483 -24.59 32.13 -9.29
CA ARG A 483 -24.86 31.14 -10.36
C ARG A 483 -25.20 31.77 -11.72
N GLN A 484 -24.71 32.98 -11.99
CA GLN A 484 -24.92 33.75 -13.21
C GLN A 484 -23.88 33.44 -14.32
N VAL A 485 -22.83 32.68 -14.03
CA VAL A 485 -21.78 32.27 -14.99
C VAL A 485 -21.78 30.75 -15.19
N ARG A 486 -21.71 30.29 -16.46
CA ARG A 486 -21.47 28.88 -16.79
C ARG A 486 -20.10 28.68 -17.42
N PHE A 487 -19.32 27.78 -16.86
CA PHE A 487 -18.04 27.36 -17.42
C PHE A 487 -18.22 26.06 -18.22
N ARG A 488 -17.60 25.98 -19.39
CA ARG A 488 -17.52 24.75 -20.17
C ARG A 488 -16.11 24.20 -20.10
N PHE A 489 -15.95 23.04 -19.46
CA PHE A 489 -14.67 22.36 -19.32
C PHE A 489 -14.62 21.12 -20.20
N SER A 490 -13.42 20.71 -20.61
CA SER A 490 -13.22 19.49 -21.39
C SER A 490 -13.42 18.21 -20.59
N THR A 491 -13.20 18.26 -19.26
CA THR A 491 -13.44 17.15 -18.32
C THR A 491 -13.89 17.68 -16.96
N ALA A 492 -14.59 16.85 -16.18
CA ALA A 492 -14.99 17.19 -14.80
C ALA A 492 -13.78 17.47 -13.90
N ALA A 493 -12.67 16.74 -14.08
CA ALA A 493 -11.42 16.99 -13.36
C ALA A 493 -10.82 18.37 -13.69
N SER A 494 -10.89 18.80 -14.95
CA SER A 494 -10.45 20.14 -15.37
C SER A 494 -11.32 21.23 -14.76
N ALA A 495 -12.61 20.98 -14.58
CA ALA A 495 -13.53 21.90 -13.91
C ALA A 495 -13.14 22.08 -12.44
N ARG A 496 -13.00 20.96 -11.73
CA ARG A 496 -12.66 20.94 -10.29
C ARG A 496 -11.35 21.65 -10.00
N GLU A 497 -10.30 21.37 -10.76
CA GLU A 497 -8.99 22.01 -10.53
C GLU A 497 -9.03 23.51 -10.82
N THR A 498 -9.78 23.94 -11.86
CA THR A 498 -9.93 25.37 -12.15
C THR A 498 -10.72 26.08 -11.04
N VAL A 499 -11.81 25.47 -10.55
CA VAL A 499 -12.58 25.98 -9.42
C VAL A 499 -11.70 26.06 -8.17
N ARG A 500 -10.92 25.02 -7.90
CA ARG A 500 -9.93 24.96 -6.80
C ARG A 500 -8.90 26.07 -6.90
N GLU A 501 -8.37 26.35 -8.10
CA GLU A 501 -7.45 27.46 -8.36
C GLU A 501 -8.12 28.82 -8.14
N MET A 502 -9.34 29.03 -8.67
CA MET A 502 -10.09 30.27 -8.51
C MET A 502 -10.37 30.59 -7.03
N TYR A 503 -10.76 29.59 -6.24
CA TYR A 503 -10.93 29.76 -4.78
C TYR A 503 -9.60 29.97 -4.05
N SER A 504 -8.53 29.26 -4.46
CA SER A 504 -7.19 29.50 -3.89
C SER A 504 -6.75 30.96 -4.14
N HIS A 505 -7.06 31.51 -5.32
CA HIS A 505 -6.83 32.91 -5.67
C HIS A 505 -7.74 33.91 -4.96
N ARG A 506 -8.99 33.52 -4.64
CA ARG A 506 -9.88 34.29 -3.77
C ARG A 506 -9.30 34.40 -2.36
N LEU A 507 -8.83 33.29 -1.81
CA LEU A 507 -8.23 33.26 -0.49
C LEU A 507 -6.91 34.03 -0.47
N ARG A 508 -6.01 33.79 -1.45
CA ARG A 508 -4.71 34.47 -1.57
C ARG A 508 -4.22 34.60 -3.01
N GLU A 509 -3.83 35.81 -3.39
CA GLU A 509 -3.19 36.07 -4.68
C GLU A 509 -1.86 35.32 -4.81
N PHE A 510 -1.53 34.93 -6.04
CA PHE A 510 -0.22 34.34 -6.31
C PHE A 510 0.85 35.43 -6.09
N PRO A 511 1.88 35.19 -5.27
CA PRO A 511 2.85 36.23 -4.96
C PRO A 511 3.66 36.60 -6.20
N GLU A 512 3.55 37.85 -6.65
CA GLU A 512 4.22 38.29 -7.88
C GLU A 512 5.75 38.20 -7.77
N ASP A 513 6.29 38.33 -6.55
CA ASP A 513 7.72 38.21 -6.23
C ASP A 513 8.31 36.82 -6.52
N VAL A 514 7.47 35.78 -6.61
CA VAL A 514 7.87 34.42 -6.99
C VAL A 514 8.27 34.35 -8.47
N HIS A 515 7.73 35.24 -9.31
CA HIS A 515 8.10 35.24 -10.72
C HIS A 515 9.56 35.65 -10.89
N MET A 516 10.35 34.74 -11.46
CA MET A 516 11.73 35.04 -11.80
C MET A 516 12.18 34.29 -13.03
N LYS A 517 13.14 34.91 -13.73
CA LYS A 517 13.86 34.30 -14.85
C LYS A 517 15.35 34.46 -14.59
N ALA A 518 16.10 33.38 -14.77
CA ALA A 518 17.54 33.39 -14.60
C ALA A 518 18.21 32.41 -15.56
N SER A 519 19.47 32.68 -15.89
CA SER A 519 20.35 31.70 -16.55
C SER A 519 21.07 30.89 -15.48
N MET A 520 21.18 29.58 -15.68
CA MET A 520 21.81 28.66 -14.74
C MET A 520 22.34 27.43 -15.46
N GLU A 521 23.18 26.65 -14.79
CA GLU A 521 23.55 25.31 -15.23
C GLU A 521 22.73 24.29 -14.46
N MET A 522 22.08 23.37 -15.18
CA MET A 522 21.33 22.28 -14.57
C MET A 522 22.04 20.97 -14.81
N GLN A 523 22.13 20.14 -13.78
CA GLN A 523 22.63 18.79 -13.91
C GLN A 523 21.54 17.89 -14.55
N ILE A 524 21.82 17.34 -15.73
CA ILE A 524 20.98 16.34 -16.39
C ILE A 524 21.81 15.07 -16.58
N GLY A 525 21.57 14.06 -15.72
CA GLY A 525 22.46 12.90 -15.64
C GLY A 525 23.83 13.32 -15.11
N SER A 526 24.90 12.98 -15.82
CA SER A 526 26.27 13.39 -15.52
C SER A 526 26.67 14.75 -16.11
N VAL A 527 25.84 15.37 -16.95
CA VAL A 527 26.23 16.53 -17.75
C VAL A 527 25.58 17.82 -17.23
N TRP A 528 26.40 18.82 -16.97
CA TRP A 528 25.97 20.20 -16.72
C TRP A 528 25.59 20.88 -18.03
N ARG A 529 24.40 21.45 -18.10
CA ARG A 529 23.91 22.14 -19.30
C ARG A 529 23.43 23.53 -18.95
N GLN A 530 23.79 24.49 -19.80
CA GLN A 530 23.28 25.85 -19.73
C GLN A 530 21.78 25.89 -20.06
N MET A 531 21.01 26.39 -19.10
CA MET A 531 19.55 26.46 -19.13
C MET A 531 19.07 27.84 -18.70
N LYS A 532 17.85 28.18 -19.10
CA LYS A 532 17.07 29.26 -18.52
C LYS A 532 16.03 28.66 -17.62
N VAL A 533 16.01 29.08 -16.36
CA VAL A 533 14.95 28.75 -15.41
C VAL A 533 13.93 29.89 -15.39
N GLU A 534 12.66 29.53 -15.43
CA GLU A 534 11.52 30.42 -15.22
C GLU A 534 10.64 29.80 -14.13
N VAL A 535 10.46 30.52 -13.03
CA VAL A 535 9.47 30.19 -12.01
C VAL A 535 8.24 31.03 -12.28
N ASP A 536 7.11 30.36 -12.50
CA ASP A 536 5.82 30.98 -12.79
C ASP A 536 4.69 30.25 -12.05
N ARG A 537 3.43 30.53 -12.39
CA ARG A 537 2.27 29.92 -11.72
C ARG A 537 2.11 28.41 -11.99
N ASP A 538 2.72 27.90 -13.07
CA ASP A 538 2.60 26.51 -13.50
C ASP A 538 3.70 25.63 -12.88
N GLY A 539 4.80 26.22 -12.39
CA GLY A 539 5.85 25.54 -11.65
C GLY A 539 7.24 26.11 -11.93
N VAL A 540 8.23 25.22 -12.02
CA VAL A 540 9.62 25.55 -12.39
C VAL A 540 9.90 25.00 -13.78
N ASN A 541 10.08 25.90 -14.74
CA ASN A 541 10.31 25.59 -16.16
C ASN A 541 11.78 25.82 -16.52
N CYS A 542 12.47 24.78 -16.97
CA CYS A 542 13.86 24.83 -17.39
C CYS A 542 13.97 24.56 -18.90
N GLN A 543 14.42 25.56 -19.65
CA GLN A 543 14.59 25.48 -21.10
C GLN A 543 16.05 25.55 -21.52
N ARG A 544 16.45 24.66 -22.44
CA ARG A 544 17.82 24.64 -22.96
C ARG A 544 18.10 25.89 -23.81
N VAL A 545 19.27 26.49 -23.62
CA VAL A 545 19.75 27.55 -24.49
C VAL A 545 20.37 26.89 -25.73
N SER A 546 19.72 26.98 -26.91
CA SER A 546 20.27 26.50 -28.20
C SER A 546 20.29 27.64 -29.22
N LEU A 547 21.42 27.78 -29.93
CA LEU A 547 21.61 28.78 -31.00
C LEU A 547 21.08 28.31 -32.37
N PHE A 548 20.88 27.01 -32.58
CA PHE A 548 20.47 26.44 -33.88
C PHE A 548 19.35 25.39 -33.73
N ARG A 549 18.14 25.77 -34.20
CA ARG A 549 16.90 24.97 -34.44
C ARG A 549 16.07 24.42 -33.26
N LYS A 550 14.75 24.46 -33.51
CA LYS A 550 13.59 24.21 -32.64
C LYS A 550 13.27 22.73 -32.41
N LYS A 551 13.37 22.27 -31.16
CA LYS A 551 12.40 21.46 -30.38
C LYS A 551 13.10 21.08 -29.07
N ASN A 552 13.08 21.98 -28.09
CA ASN A 552 13.77 21.77 -26.82
C ASN A 552 13.00 20.76 -25.96
N LYS A 553 13.71 19.75 -25.43
CA LYS A 553 13.28 19.01 -24.24
C LYS A 553 13.19 20.04 -23.10
N GLU A 554 11.98 20.39 -22.72
CA GLU A 554 11.68 21.24 -21.57
C GLU A 554 11.67 20.35 -20.33
N PHE A 555 12.50 20.66 -19.34
CA PHE A 555 12.39 20.04 -18.03
C PHE A 555 11.46 20.92 -17.21
N GLN A 556 10.34 20.37 -16.77
CA GLN A 556 9.34 21.08 -15.99
C GLN A 556 9.10 20.32 -14.70
N ILE A 557 9.25 21.02 -13.58
CA ILE A 557 8.69 20.58 -12.30
C ILE A 557 7.34 21.29 -12.19
N VAL A 558 6.27 20.54 -12.41
CA VAL A 558 4.91 21.08 -12.26
C VAL A 558 4.67 21.49 -10.81
N LYS A 559 3.86 22.53 -10.60
CA LYS A 559 3.52 23.05 -9.27
C LYS A 559 3.17 21.97 -8.25
N ASP A 560 2.36 20.98 -8.65
CA ASP A 560 1.88 19.93 -7.75
C ASP A 560 2.99 19.02 -7.22
N ASP A 561 4.13 18.93 -7.92
CA ASP A 561 5.25 18.06 -7.53
C ASP A 561 6.33 18.80 -6.73
N LEU A 562 6.38 20.14 -6.78
CA LEU A 562 7.40 20.96 -6.12
C LEU A 562 7.25 20.95 -4.58
N LEU A 563 8.32 20.65 -3.83
CA LEU A 563 8.26 20.52 -2.37
C LEU A 563 9.01 21.59 -1.59
N ALA A 564 10.26 21.86 -1.97
CA ALA A 564 11.10 22.82 -1.28
C ALA A 564 12.37 23.09 -2.10
N ALA A 565 13.19 24.04 -1.64
CA ALA A 565 14.54 24.26 -2.17
C ALA A 565 15.49 24.74 -1.08
N GLU A 566 16.76 24.38 -1.21
CA GLU A 566 17.87 24.82 -0.34
C GLU A 566 19.11 25.19 -1.15
N LEU A 567 20.03 25.88 -0.49
CA LEU A 567 21.41 26.01 -0.98
C LEU A 567 22.18 24.75 -0.60
N GLU A 568 23.03 24.28 -1.50
CA GLU A 568 23.88 23.11 -1.24
C GLU A 568 24.93 23.42 -0.16
N ASP A 569 25.18 22.45 0.74
CA ASP A 569 26.18 22.59 1.79
C ASP A 569 27.55 22.96 1.22
N GLY A 570 28.08 24.12 1.64
CA GLY A 570 29.36 24.64 1.18
C GLY A 570 29.33 25.48 -0.09
N SER A 571 28.17 25.66 -0.74
CA SER A 571 28.01 26.53 -1.92
C SER A 571 26.84 27.50 -1.75
N LYS A 572 27.10 28.79 -1.99
CA LYS A 572 26.06 29.84 -1.97
C LYS A 572 25.38 30.06 -3.33
N ALA A 573 25.85 29.36 -4.36
CA ALA A 573 25.38 29.52 -5.73
C ALA A 573 24.71 28.26 -6.29
N ASN A 574 24.80 27.12 -5.60
CA ASN A 574 24.15 25.88 -5.98
C ASN A 574 22.84 25.74 -5.21
N VAL A 575 21.74 25.54 -5.93
CA VAL A 575 20.39 25.36 -5.39
C VAL A 575 19.97 23.93 -5.65
N VAL A 576 19.55 23.22 -4.60
CA VAL A 576 18.93 21.91 -4.70
C VAL A 576 17.42 22.09 -4.61
N VAL A 577 16.70 21.67 -5.65
CA VAL A 577 15.23 21.71 -5.68
C VAL A 577 14.67 20.32 -5.41
N HIS A 578 13.82 20.20 -4.40
CA HIS A 578 13.18 18.96 -3.97
C HIS A 578 11.78 18.88 -4.58
N TYR A 579 11.48 17.74 -5.20
CA TYR A 579 10.17 17.48 -5.80
C TYR A 579 9.77 16.02 -5.65
N MET A 580 8.48 15.72 -5.80
CA MET A 580 7.94 14.36 -5.70
C MET A 580 7.06 14.03 -6.89
N LEU A 581 7.46 13.00 -7.63
CA LEU A 581 6.68 12.50 -8.76
C LEU A 581 5.64 11.48 -8.28
N PRO A 582 4.44 11.44 -8.90
CA PRO A 582 3.50 10.37 -8.66
C PRO A 582 4.08 9.01 -9.07
N GLY A 583 3.55 7.96 -8.45
CA GLY A 583 3.80 6.58 -8.83
C GLY A 583 3.29 6.32 -10.25
N ARG A 584 3.92 5.37 -10.92
CA ARG A 584 3.47 4.93 -12.24
C ARG A 584 2.36 3.87 -12.06
N GLY A 585 1.44 3.80 -13.03
CA GLY A 585 0.27 2.91 -12.98
C GLY A 585 -1.06 3.61 -12.71
N LYS A 586 -2.10 2.82 -12.47
CA LYS A 586 -3.47 3.27 -12.19
C LYS A 586 -3.79 3.15 -10.69
N GLU A 587 -4.87 3.78 -10.28
CA GLU A 587 -5.47 3.58 -8.95
C GLU A 587 -4.49 3.84 -7.79
N HIS A 588 -4.41 2.95 -6.81
CA HIS A 588 -3.56 3.07 -5.61
C HIS A 588 -2.08 3.28 -5.97
N LYS A 589 -1.60 2.75 -7.10
CA LYS A 589 -0.21 2.94 -7.52
C LYS A 589 0.10 4.39 -7.88
N ARG A 590 -0.90 5.13 -8.38
CA ARG A 590 -0.77 6.55 -8.69
C ARG A 590 -0.60 7.42 -7.42
N LEU A 591 -1.13 6.95 -6.29
CA LEU A 591 -1.06 7.64 -5.00
C LEU A 591 0.33 7.54 -4.34
N MET A 592 1.19 6.65 -4.82
CA MET A 592 2.58 6.57 -4.35
C MET A 592 3.34 7.84 -4.75
N ARG A 593 4.31 8.25 -3.93
CA ARG A 593 5.20 9.38 -4.22
C ARG A 593 6.66 8.96 -4.21
N ARG A 594 7.44 9.50 -5.15
CA ARG A 594 8.88 9.27 -5.27
C ARG A 594 9.61 10.60 -5.16
N HIS A 595 10.39 10.76 -4.08
CA HIS A 595 11.22 11.93 -3.86
C HIS A 595 12.38 11.96 -4.86
N ARG A 596 12.63 13.14 -5.42
CA ARG A 596 13.72 13.44 -6.35
C ARG A 596 14.28 14.82 -6.03
N THR A 597 15.52 15.03 -6.44
CA THR A 597 16.20 16.32 -6.35
C THR A 597 16.80 16.67 -7.70
N VAL A 598 16.94 17.96 -7.96
CA VAL A 598 17.72 18.47 -9.08
C VAL A 598 18.59 19.63 -8.58
N THR A 599 19.85 19.64 -8.98
CA THR A 599 20.79 20.70 -8.62
C THR A 599 20.93 21.69 -9.76
N MET A 600 20.83 22.97 -9.41
CA MET A 600 20.93 24.12 -10.31
C MET A 600 22.06 25.03 -9.82
N ARG A 601 23.03 25.31 -10.69
CA ARG A 601 24.18 26.17 -10.39
C ARG A 601 24.00 27.54 -11.02
N PHE A 602 24.08 28.57 -10.20
CA PHE A 602 23.98 29.97 -10.60
C PHE A 602 25.37 30.62 -10.65
N THR A 603 25.48 31.70 -11.41
CA THR A 603 26.68 32.55 -11.42
C THR A 603 26.70 33.57 -10.28
N ASP A 604 25.54 33.82 -9.67
CA ASP A 604 25.31 34.87 -8.68
C ASP A 604 24.55 34.30 -7.47
N GLU A 605 25.08 34.56 -6.27
CA GLU A 605 24.52 34.09 -4.99
C GLU A 605 23.15 34.72 -4.70
N ALA A 606 22.94 36.00 -5.08
CA ALA A 606 21.67 36.68 -4.84
C ALA A 606 20.54 36.05 -5.66
N THR A 607 20.82 35.64 -6.89
CA THR A 607 19.88 34.93 -7.77
C THR A 607 19.55 33.54 -7.23
N ALA A 608 20.54 32.79 -6.74
CA ALA A 608 20.33 31.49 -6.10
C ALA A 608 19.44 31.63 -4.84
N ALA A 609 19.74 32.58 -3.96
CA ALA A 609 18.94 32.87 -2.77
C ALA A 609 17.51 33.32 -3.14
N LYS A 610 17.34 34.13 -4.20
CA LYS A 610 16.03 34.51 -4.71
C LYS A 610 15.23 33.30 -5.18
N LEU A 611 15.84 32.34 -5.86
CA LEU A 611 15.17 31.12 -6.30
C LEU A 611 14.68 30.29 -5.10
N VAL A 612 15.53 30.09 -4.09
CA VAL A 612 15.14 29.40 -2.86
C VAL A 612 13.95 30.10 -2.21
N SER A 613 14.04 31.40 -1.97
CA SER A 613 12.93 32.19 -1.38
C SER A 613 11.64 32.08 -2.20
N SER A 614 11.74 32.17 -3.53
CA SER A 614 10.60 32.08 -4.45
C SER A 614 9.92 30.71 -4.37
N ILE A 615 10.69 29.61 -4.38
CA ILE A 615 10.16 28.25 -4.25
C ILE A 615 9.50 28.05 -2.88
N GLN A 616 10.12 28.53 -1.80
CA GLN A 616 9.57 28.41 -0.46
C GLN A 616 8.23 29.16 -0.32
N GLN A 617 8.14 30.38 -0.86
CA GLN A 617 6.90 31.15 -0.90
C GLN A 617 5.84 30.48 -1.79
N PHE A 618 6.24 29.89 -2.92
CA PHE A 618 5.35 29.11 -3.79
C PHE A 618 4.76 27.91 -3.03
N VAL A 619 5.60 27.08 -2.40
CA VAL A 619 5.14 25.90 -1.66
C VAL A 619 4.16 26.29 -0.55
N LYS A 620 4.45 27.38 0.16
CA LYS A 620 3.57 27.94 1.18
C LYS A 620 2.22 28.42 0.62
N TRP A 621 2.25 29.08 -0.54
CA TRP A 621 1.04 29.48 -1.27
C TRP A 621 0.21 28.27 -1.71
N MET A 622 0.83 27.19 -2.20
CA MET A 622 0.14 25.94 -2.56
C MET A 622 -0.53 25.26 -1.36
N ALA A 623 0.12 25.30 -0.20
CA ALA A 623 -0.44 24.83 1.07
C ALA A 623 -1.52 25.78 1.63
N ARG A 624 -1.76 26.92 0.96
CA ARG A 624 -2.70 27.96 1.35
C ARG A 624 -2.44 28.42 2.78
N VAL A 625 -1.18 28.70 3.09
CA VAL A 625 -0.74 29.29 4.37
C VAL A 625 -0.41 30.78 4.17
N PRO A 626 -0.76 31.69 5.10
CA PRO A 626 -0.45 33.11 4.93
C PRO A 626 1.07 33.33 4.85
N VAL A 627 1.53 34.21 3.97
CA VAL A 627 2.97 34.42 3.70
C VAL A 627 3.73 34.78 4.98
N ASP A 628 3.12 35.51 5.91
CA ASP A 628 3.78 35.97 7.14
C ASP A 628 3.61 35.03 8.34
N VAL A 629 2.86 33.94 8.19
CA VAL A 629 2.55 33.03 9.32
C VAL A 629 3.46 31.80 9.30
N ALA A 630 4.10 31.50 10.43
CA ALA A 630 4.90 30.29 10.56
C ALA A 630 4.01 29.04 10.53
N ARG A 631 4.44 28.02 9.79
CA ARG A 631 3.78 26.71 9.77
C ARG A 631 4.26 25.88 10.95
N ARG A 632 3.34 25.29 11.69
CA ARG A 632 3.67 24.46 12.86
C ARG A 632 2.79 23.22 12.91
N ILE A 633 3.40 22.05 13.06
CA ILE A 633 2.71 20.77 13.24
C ILE A 633 3.07 20.17 14.60
N LYS A 634 2.13 19.42 15.18
CA LYS A 634 2.42 18.52 16.31
C LYS A 634 2.78 17.15 15.74
N VAL A 635 3.87 16.55 16.21
CA VAL A 635 4.33 15.24 15.79
C VAL A 635 4.34 14.30 16.98
N VAL A 636 3.56 13.22 16.91
CA VAL A 636 3.52 12.19 17.95
C VAL A 636 4.21 10.94 17.41
N VAL A 637 5.38 10.62 17.97
CA VAL A 637 6.24 9.53 17.47
C VAL A 637 6.14 8.35 18.42
N ASN A 638 5.74 7.18 17.90
CA ASN A 638 5.87 5.92 18.61
C ASN A 638 7.20 5.25 18.23
N PRO A 639 8.26 5.35 19.07
CA PRO A 639 9.58 4.82 18.73
C PRO A 639 9.59 3.28 18.62
N HIS A 640 8.63 2.60 19.26
CA HIS A 640 8.54 1.14 19.29
C HIS A 640 7.74 0.55 18.13
N SER A 641 7.08 1.37 17.32
CA SER A 641 6.29 0.93 16.17
C SER A 641 7.12 0.15 15.13
N GLY A 642 6.50 -0.89 14.56
CA GLY A 642 6.99 -1.68 13.41
C GLY A 642 8.45 -2.12 13.48
N ARG A 643 8.74 -3.11 14.33
CA ARG A 643 10.11 -3.59 14.62
C ARG A 643 11.03 -2.46 15.13
N ARG A 644 10.49 -1.52 15.91
CA ARG A 644 11.20 -0.37 16.50
C ARG A 644 11.83 0.57 15.45
N ARG A 645 11.14 0.78 14.34
CA ARG A 645 11.58 1.66 13.25
C ARG A 645 11.01 3.07 13.33
N GLY A 646 10.01 3.33 14.17
CA GLY A 646 9.31 4.63 14.24
C GLY A 646 10.24 5.84 14.33
N ARG A 647 11.20 5.82 15.26
CA ARG A 647 12.21 6.89 15.39
C ARG A 647 13.04 7.07 14.12
N LYS A 648 13.52 5.97 13.53
CA LYS A 648 14.33 6.01 12.30
C LYS A 648 13.55 6.60 11.13
N VAL A 649 12.28 6.24 10.99
CA VAL A 649 11.40 6.79 9.94
C VAL A 649 11.22 8.29 10.13
N TRP A 650 11.00 8.74 11.37
CA TRP A 650 10.87 10.15 11.68
C TRP A 650 12.15 10.95 11.34
N GLU A 651 13.31 10.49 11.83
CA GLU A 651 14.60 11.17 11.57
C GLU A 651 14.94 11.27 10.08
N HIS A 652 14.47 10.33 9.26
CA HIS A 652 14.68 10.39 7.81
C HIS A 652 13.84 11.47 7.13
N TRP A 653 12.59 11.67 7.54
CA TRP A 653 11.66 12.59 6.87
C TRP A 653 11.58 13.98 7.48
N LYS A 654 11.97 14.13 8.74
CA LYS A 654 12.02 15.41 9.45
C LYS A 654 12.76 16.51 8.67
N PRO A 655 13.96 16.27 8.08
CA PRO A 655 14.69 17.32 7.37
C PRO A 655 13.90 17.92 6.20
N LEU A 656 13.14 17.09 5.47
CA LEU A 656 12.35 17.57 4.33
C LEU A 656 11.17 18.45 4.76
N LEU A 657 10.56 18.16 5.92
CA LEU A 657 9.49 18.98 6.49
C LEU A 657 10.02 20.34 6.98
N GLU A 658 11.16 20.33 7.68
CA GLU A 658 11.84 21.54 8.14
C GLU A 658 12.28 22.39 6.94
N LEU A 659 12.81 21.74 5.90
CA LEU A 659 13.19 22.39 4.65
C LEU A 659 11.97 23.03 3.93
N ALA A 660 10.79 22.45 4.04
CA ALA A 660 9.54 23.05 3.55
C ALA A 660 8.97 24.15 4.47
N ASN A 661 9.80 24.69 5.38
CA ASN A 661 9.46 25.70 6.38
C ASN A 661 8.34 25.28 7.33
N VAL A 662 8.29 24.00 7.70
CA VAL A 662 7.34 23.46 8.68
C VAL A 662 8.04 23.20 10.02
N GLN A 663 7.65 23.94 11.05
CA GLN A 663 8.14 23.74 12.42
C GLN A 663 7.51 22.47 13.01
N CYS A 664 8.34 21.52 13.43
CA CYS A 664 7.90 20.24 13.98
C CYS A 664 8.05 20.23 15.51
N ASP A 665 6.94 20.25 16.25
CA ASP A 665 6.92 20.02 17.70
C ASP A 665 6.77 18.52 17.96
N VAL A 666 7.85 17.87 18.39
CA VAL A 666 7.94 16.41 18.46
C VAL A 666 7.77 15.94 19.90
N GLU A 667 6.90 14.96 20.09
CA GLU A 667 6.69 14.26 21.36
C GLU A 667 6.70 12.76 21.14
N GLU A 668 7.58 12.05 21.86
CA GLU A 668 7.71 10.59 21.75
C GLU A 668 6.81 9.90 22.78
N THR A 669 6.10 8.85 22.38
CA THR A 669 5.33 8.04 23.32
C THR A 669 6.24 7.15 24.16
N GLU A 670 5.90 6.97 25.44
CA GLU A 670 6.76 6.29 26.42
C GLU A 670 6.16 4.96 26.90
N TYR A 671 4.84 4.88 26.95
CA TYR A 671 4.06 3.71 27.39
C TYR A 671 2.78 3.56 26.55
N SER A 672 2.12 2.40 26.66
CA SER A 672 0.82 2.15 26.02
C SER A 672 -0.25 3.04 26.64
N GLY A 673 -1.04 3.73 25.80
CA GLY A 673 -1.97 4.76 26.27
C GLY A 673 -1.37 6.16 26.37
N HIS A 674 -0.04 6.34 26.24
CA HIS A 674 0.54 7.69 26.33
C HIS A 674 0.00 8.61 25.22
N ALA A 675 -0.29 8.09 24.01
CA ALA A 675 -0.89 8.91 22.96
C ALA A 675 -2.30 9.42 23.34
N ARG A 676 -3.06 8.63 24.12
CA ARG A 676 -4.35 9.04 24.70
C ARG A 676 -4.18 10.20 25.66
N ASP A 677 -3.18 10.15 26.53
CA ASP A 677 -2.89 11.23 27.48
C ASP A 677 -2.49 12.52 26.76
N ILE A 678 -1.67 12.41 25.70
CA ILE A 678 -1.32 13.56 24.85
C ILE A 678 -2.58 14.16 24.20
N GLY A 679 -3.48 13.32 23.68
CA GLY A 679 -4.75 13.77 23.09
C GLY A 679 -5.66 14.50 24.09
N ALA A 680 -5.77 13.97 25.31
CA ALA A 680 -6.55 14.56 26.40
C ALA A 680 -6.00 15.93 26.85
N GLN A 681 -4.68 16.11 26.79
CA GLN A 681 -3.97 17.33 27.21
C GLN A 681 -3.64 18.28 26.04
N PHE A 682 -4.14 18.00 24.83
CA PHE A 682 -3.74 18.74 23.63
C PHE A 682 -4.10 20.24 23.70
N ASP A 683 -3.10 21.10 23.57
CA ASP A 683 -3.25 22.54 23.70
C ASP A 683 -3.65 23.20 22.36
N LEU A 684 -4.94 23.57 22.24
CA LEU A 684 -5.48 24.27 21.07
C LEU A 684 -4.88 25.68 20.89
N SER A 685 -4.39 26.31 21.96
CA SER A 685 -3.84 27.68 21.89
C SER A 685 -2.58 27.77 21.04
N LYS A 686 -1.86 26.65 20.88
CA LYS A 686 -0.65 26.55 20.06
C LYS A 686 -0.91 26.57 18.55
N LYS A 687 -2.18 26.48 18.12
CA LYS A 687 -2.62 26.59 16.71
C LYS A 687 -1.78 25.75 15.75
N TYR A 688 -1.72 24.43 16.00
CA TYR A 688 -1.07 23.51 15.08
C TYR A 688 -1.87 23.36 13.78
N GLU A 689 -1.20 23.41 12.64
CA GLU A 689 -1.83 23.29 11.33
C GLU A 689 -2.24 21.85 10.98
N ALA A 690 -1.62 20.88 11.65
CA ALA A 690 -1.92 19.45 11.56
C ALA A 690 -1.29 18.69 12.74
N ILE A 691 -1.83 17.49 13.01
CA ILE A 691 -1.23 16.50 13.91
C ILE A 691 -0.72 15.34 13.06
N VAL A 692 0.57 15.04 13.18
CA VAL A 692 1.26 14.00 12.39
C VAL A 692 1.71 12.88 13.32
N PHE A 693 1.16 11.70 13.11
CA PHE A 693 1.52 10.49 13.84
C PHE A 693 2.63 9.75 13.09
N VAL A 694 3.66 9.29 13.81
CA VAL A 694 4.67 8.37 13.28
C VAL A 694 4.56 7.06 14.04
N GLY A 695 3.82 6.10 13.49
CA GLY A 695 3.43 4.90 14.22
C GLY A 695 2.57 3.95 13.41
N GLY A 696 1.80 3.12 14.10
CA GLY A 696 0.74 2.29 13.52
C GLY A 696 -0.64 2.90 13.75
N ASP A 697 -1.66 2.22 13.24
CA ASP A 697 -3.07 2.64 13.30
C ASP A 697 -3.53 2.94 14.74
N GLY A 698 -3.13 2.10 15.70
CA GLY A 698 -3.45 2.27 17.13
C GLY A 698 -2.94 3.57 17.76
N THR A 699 -1.87 4.20 17.24
CA THR A 699 -1.38 5.48 17.77
C THR A 699 -2.34 6.64 17.45
N VAL A 700 -2.96 6.61 16.27
CA VAL A 700 -4.01 7.56 15.89
C VAL A 700 -5.24 7.32 16.76
N ASN A 701 -5.62 6.04 16.91
CA ASN A 701 -6.78 5.62 17.69
C ASN A 701 -6.69 6.07 19.17
N GLU A 702 -5.57 5.76 19.85
CA GLU A 702 -5.33 6.18 21.23
C GLU A 702 -5.48 7.70 21.40
N PHE A 703 -4.82 8.47 20.53
CA PHE A 703 -4.86 9.93 20.59
C PHE A 703 -6.27 10.49 20.40
N MET A 704 -7.01 10.01 19.39
CA MET A 704 -8.35 10.49 19.12
C MET A 704 -9.31 10.17 20.26
N ASN A 705 -9.21 8.98 20.87
CA ASN A 705 -9.98 8.65 22.07
C ASN A 705 -9.63 9.57 23.26
N GLY A 706 -8.38 10.03 23.36
CA GLY A 706 -7.97 11.08 24.30
C GLY A 706 -8.67 12.41 24.02
N VAL A 707 -8.73 12.82 22.75
CA VAL A 707 -9.41 14.05 22.33
C VAL A 707 -10.91 14.02 22.67
N PHE A 708 -11.61 12.92 22.39
CA PHE A 708 -13.05 12.81 22.65
C PHE A 708 -13.41 12.68 24.14
N SER A 709 -12.43 12.45 25.02
CA SER A 709 -12.64 12.49 26.48
C SER A 709 -12.77 13.92 27.04
N ARG A 710 -12.53 14.94 26.21
CA ARG A 710 -12.57 16.35 26.58
C ARG A 710 -13.98 16.92 26.44
N GLU A 711 -14.17 18.15 26.92
CA GLU A 711 -15.41 18.90 26.73
C GLU A 711 -15.80 19.01 25.25
N GLU A 712 -17.11 18.95 24.96
CA GLU A 712 -17.66 18.94 23.61
C GLU A 712 -17.24 20.12 22.75
N SER A 713 -17.23 21.32 23.32
CA SER A 713 -16.79 22.54 22.64
C SER A 713 -15.34 22.41 22.11
N VAL A 714 -14.48 21.76 22.89
CA VAL A 714 -13.05 21.64 22.64
C VAL A 714 -12.77 20.62 21.54
N TRP A 715 -13.34 19.40 21.64
CA TRP A 715 -13.08 18.39 20.62
C TRP A 715 -13.76 18.76 19.28
N ARG A 716 -14.95 19.37 19.29
CA ARG A 716 -15.61 19.86 18.06
C ARG A 716 -14.76 20.88 17.32
N THR A 717 -14.07 21.74 18.07
CA THR A 717 -13.13 22.70 17.49
C THR A 717 -11.91 21.98 16.91
N LEU A 718 -11.31 21.07 17.68
CA LEU A 718 -10.10 20.36 17.27
C LEU A 718 -10.28 19.61 15.95
N VAL A 719 -11.32 18.77 15.86
CA VAL A 719 -11.55 17.91 14.69
C VAL A 719 -11.91 18.68 13.42
N ALA A 720 -12.50 19.87 13.56
CA ALA A 720 -12.78 20.78 12.45
C ALA A 720 -11.55 21.58 12.00
N THR A 721 -10.71 22.02 12.95
CA THR A 721 -9.62 22.97 12.63
C THR A 721 -8.29 22.32 12.28
N THR A 722 -8.04 21.11 12.81
CA THR A 722 -6.71 20.49 12.80
C THR A 722 -6.77 19.08 12.18
N PRO A 723 -6.37 18.92 10.91
CA PRO A 723 -6.35 17.62 10.26
C PRO A 723 -5.25 16.70 10.81
N VAL A 724 -5.46 15.39 10.67
CA VAL A 724 -4.51 14.35 11.11
C VAL A 724 -3.80 13.68 9.94
N SER A 725 -2.59 13.18 10.16
CA SER A 725 -1.81 12.39 9.18
C SER A 725 -1.06 11.26 9.86
N LEU A 726 -0.84 10.15 9.15
CA LEU A 726 -0.08 9.01 9.64
C LEU A 726 1.10 8.69 8.72
N ILE A 727 2.32 8.95 9.20
CA ILE A 727 3.54 8.39 8.61
C ILE A 727 3.68 6.95 9.11
N CYS A 728 3.28 6.02 8.23
CA CYS A 728 3.07 4.61 8.52
C CYS A 728 4.36 3.86 8.92
N ALA A 729 4.64 3.77 10.21
CA ALA A 729 5.74 2.99 10.77
C ALA A 729 5.27 1.66 11.40
N GLY A 730 3.99 1.29 11.26
CA GLY A 730 3.40 0.05 11.77
C GLY A 730 3.62 -1.17 10.86
N THR A 731 3.02 -2.30 11.22
CA THR A 731 3.13 -3.56 10.48
C THR A 731 2.12 -3.69 9.35
N ASP A 732 0.86 -3.28 9.55
CA ASP A 732 -0.21 -3.40 8.56
C ASP A 732 -0.59 -2.07 7.88
N ASN A 733 -0.63 -0.98 8.67
CA ASN A 733 -0.83 0.40 8.21
C ASN A 733 -2.13 0.57 7.40
N ALA A 734 -3.23 0.01 7.93
CA ALA A 734 -4.52 -0.02 7.25
C ALA A 734 -5.07 1.40 7.03
N PHE A 735 -4.91 2.28 8.01
CA PHE A 735 -5.36 3.67 7.95
C PHE A 735 -4.67 4.41 6.79
N GLY A 736 -3.34 4.41 6.76
CA GLY A 736 -2.58 5.13 5.74
C GLY A 736 -2.85 4.64 4.32
N LYS A 737 -2.97 3.31 4.12
CA LYS A 737 -3.39 2.77 2.81
C LYS A 737 -4.82 3.19 2.47
N GLY A 738 -5.71 3.12 3.44
CA GLY A 738 -7.14 3.38 3.28
C GLY A 738 -7.46 4.81 2.91
N VAL A 739 -6.75 5.78 3.51
CA VAL A 739 -6.84 7.21 3.20
C VAL A 739 -5.93 7.64 2.05
N GLY A 740 -5.25 6.73 1.36
CA GLY A 740 -4.46 7.09 0.16
C GLY A 740 -3.10 7.73 0.43
N THR A 741 -2.48 7.44 1.57
CA THR A 741 -1.08 7.74 1.87
C THR A 741 -0.29 6.42 2.07
N PRO A 742 -0.16 5.57 1.03
CA PRO A 742 0.36 4.21 1.16
C PRO A 742 1.86 4.12 1.47
N THR A 743 2.60 5.22 1.33
CA THR A 743 4.04 5.29 1.62
C THR A 743 4.36 6.49 2.50
N HIS A 744 5.53 6.46 3.17
CA HIS A 744 6.00 7.60 3.96
C HIS A 744 6.09 8.88 3.10
N ALA A 745 6.64 8.77 1.88
CA ALA A 745 6.75 9.88 0.94
C ALA A 745 5.38 10.48 0.60
N SER A 746 4.35 9.64 0.42
CA SER A 746 2.98 10.09 0.13
C SER A 746 2.37 10.85 1.30
N SER A 747 2.66 10.40 2.52
CA SER A 747 2.22 11.06 3.76
C SER A 747 2.89 12.43 3.91
N VAL A 748 4.22 12.48 3.77
CA VAL A 748 5.01 13.73 3.86
C VAL A 748 4.62 14.73 2.77
N TYR A 749 4.38 14.24 1.55
CA TYR A 749 3.83 15.05 0.46
C TYR A 749 2.51 15.72 0.86
N CYS A 750 1.57 14.95 1.42
CA CYS A 750 0.27 15.49 1.86
C CYS A 750 0.40 16.51 2.99
N VAL A 751 1.37 16.32 3.91
CA VAL A 751 1.70 17.30 4.96
C VAL A 751 2.25 18.60 4.37
N ILE A 752 3.26 18.51 3.49
CA ILE A 752 3.87 19.70 2.88
C ILE A 752 2.84 20.49 2.08
N LYS A 753 2.03 19.79 1.28
CA LYS A 753 1.01 20.37 0.40
C LYS A 753 -0.31 20.72 1.09
N ARG A 754 -0.49 20.28 2.34
CA ARG A 754 -1.73 20.44 3.10
C ARG A 754 -2.98 20.00 2.32
N LYS A 755 -2.93 18.81 1.71
CA LYS A 755 -4.09 18.21 1.01
C LYS A 755 -5.03 17.62 2.05
N ILE A 756 -6.20 18.22 2.25
CA ILE A 756 -7.13 17.88 3.34
C ILE A 756 -8.35 17.22 2.74
N ARG A 757 -8.76 16.10 3.31
CA ARG A 757 -9.95 15.35 2.91
C ARG A 757 -10.80 15.06 4.15
N PRO A 758 -12.14 15.11 4.03
CA PRO A 758 -12.99 14.63 5.10
C PRO A 758 -12.82 13.11 5.26
N LEU A 759 -12.97 12.64 6.49
CA LEU A 759 -12.95 11.24 6.87
C LEU A 759 -14.14 10.96 7.78
N ASP A 760 -14.97 10.01 7.37
CA ASP A 760 -16.01 9.43 8.21
C ASP A 760 -15.36 8.59 9.31
N VAL A 761 -15.94 8.54 10.49
CA VAL A 761 -15.44 7.72 11.61
C VAL A 761 -16.59 6.90 12.17
N MET A 762 -16.30 5.65 12.55
CA MET A 762 -17.30 4.80 13.19
C MET A 762 -17.20 4.98 14.70
N THR A 763 -18.32 5.17 15.38
CA THR A 763 -18.42 5.20 16.84
C THR A 763 -18.90 3.85 17.31
N CYS A 764 -18.29 3.31 18.36
CA CYS A 764 -18.52 1.97 18.88
C CYS A 764 -18.84 2.06 20.37
N GLN A 765 -20.00 1.55 20.77
CA GLN A 765 -20.43 1.51 22.17
C GLN A 765 -20.67 0.07 22.61
N ALA A 766 -20.24 -0.25 23.83
CA ALA A 766 -20.61 -1.46 24.56
C ALA A 766 -21.07 -1.10 25.97
N SER A 767 -21.96 -1.92 26.53
CA SER A 767 -22.28 -1.88 27.96
C SER A 767 -21.25 -2.71 28.72
N ASN A 768 -20.76 -2.20 29.84
CA ASN A 768 -19.92 -2.92 30.79
C ASN A 768 -20.80 -3.74 31.74
N GLU A 769 -20.22 -4.73 32.42
CA GLU A 769 -20.90 -5.55 33.43
C GLU A 769 -21.46 -4.70 34.61
N ASP A 770 -20.81 -3.58 34.92
CA ASP A 770 -21.20 -2.65 35.98
C ASP A 770 -22.29 -1.65 35.55
N GLY A 771 -22.80 -1.76 34.32
CA GLY A 771 -23.81 -0.88 33.75
C GLY A 771 -23.27 0.44 33.19
N THR A 772 -21.96 0.68 33.23
CA THR A 772 -21.34 1.84 32.55
C THR A 772 -21.18 1.57 31.06
N THR A 773 -21.14 2.61 30.23
CA THR A 773 -20.93 2.46 28.78
C THR A 773 -19.48 2.73 28.42
N ARG A 774 -18.85 1.82 27.67
CA ARG A 774 -17.57 2.05 27.02
C ARG A 774 -17.82 2.59 25.61
N LEU A 775 -17.17 3.71 25.27
CA LEU A 775 -17.23 4.33 23.95
C LEU A 775 -15.83 4.37 23.34
N GLU A 776 -15.71 3.92 22.10
CA GLU A 776 -14.50 3.98 21.30
C GLU A 776 -14.78 4.39 19.87
N PHE A 777 -13.76 4.95 19.21
CA PHE A 777 -13.84 5.39 17.81
C PHE A 777 -13.00 4.44 16.95
N ALA A 778 -13.52 4.09 15.77
CA ALA A 778 -12.83 3.35 14.74
C ALA A 778 -12.63 4.23 13.49
N CYS A 779 -11.37 4.54 13.22
CA CYS A 779 -10.91 5.26 12.04
C CYS A 779 -10.73 4.34 10.83
N THR A 780 -10.63 3.02 11.03
CA THR A 780 -10.40 2.03 9.97
C THR A 780 -11.51 1.01 9.81
N GLY A 781 -11.91 0.37 10.89
CA GLY A 781 -12.85 -0.73 10.82
C GLY A 781 -13.05 -1.46 12.13
N VAL A 782 -14.18 -2.15 12.18
CA VAL A 782 -14.57 -3.03 13.26
C VAL A 782 -14.74 -4.44 12.74
N SER A 783 -14.46 -5.45 13.56
CA SER A 783 -14.75 -6.84 13.20
C SER A 783 -15.14 -7.69 14.40
N TYR A 784 -16.04 -8.63 14.14
CA TYR A 784 -16.54 -9.65 15.05
C TYR A 784 -16.29 -11.05 14.44
N GLY A 785 -16.09 -12.05 15.29
CA GLY A 785 -15.75 -13.42 14.87
C GLY A 785 -14.24 -13.63 14.77
N ILE A 786 -13.75 -14.23 13.66
CA ILE A 786 -12.30 -14.45 13.47
C ILE A 786 -11.48 -13.17 13.65
N GLY A 787 -12.02 -12.00 13.28
CA GLY A 787 -11.37 -10.71 13.50
C GLY A 787 -11.11 -10.39 14.98
N SER A 788 -12.08 -10.70 15.85
CA SER A 788 -11.97 -10.59 17.31
C SER A 788 -10.94 -11.56 17.88
N ASP A 789 -11.00 -12.82 17.47
CA ASP A 789 -10.00 -13.83 17.88
C ASP A 789 -8.57 -13.40 17.53
N ILE A 790 -8.42 -12.82 16.33
CA ILE A 790 -7.13 -12.29 15.88
C ILE A 790 -6.71 -11.14 16.79
N ALA A 791 -7.56 -10.16 17.07
CA ALA A 791 -7.21 -9.03 17.93
C ALA A 791 -6.68 -9.51 19.29
N VAL A 792 -7.37 -10.47 19.93
CA VAL A 792 -7.00 -11.07 21.23
C VAL A 792 -5.65 -11.78 21.17
N GLU A 793 -5.39 -12.61 20.15
CA GLU A 793 -4.18 -13.45 20.10
C GLU A 793 -2.99 -12.81 19.38
N SER A 794 -3.23 -11.75 18.61
CA SER A 794 -2.20 -11.18 17.74
C SER A 794 -1.04 -10.58 18.53
N GLU A 795 -1.29 -10.12 19.76
CA GLU A 795 -0.28 -9.55 20.65
C GLU A 795 0.76 -10.60 21.07
N ALA A 796 0.31 -11.78 21.50
CA ALA A 796 1.19 -12.89 21.88
C ALA A 796 2.04 -13.42 20.70
N THR A 797 1.63 -13.11 19.46
CA THR A 797 2.26 -13.58 18.22
C THR A 797 2.97 -12.48 17.44
N ARG A 798 3.23 -11.31 18.06
CA ARG A 798 3.93 -10.17 17.42
C ARG A 798 5.30 -10.54 16.81
N TRP A 799 5.97 -11.55 17.34
CA TRP A 799 7.26 -12.03 16.82
C TRP A 799 7.17 -12.58 15.38
N LEU A 800 5.98 -13.00 14.91
CA LEU A 800 5.74 -13.43 13.52
C LEU A 800 5.62 -12.26 12.53
N GLY A 801 5.58 -11.00 13.00
CA GLY A 801 5.35 -9.84 12.14
C GLY A 801 4.01 -9.92 11.41
N VAL A 802 3.96 -9.55 10.13
CA VAL A 802 2.71 -9.55 9.33
C VAL A 802 2.13 -10.96 9.15
N HIS A 803 2.96 -12.00 9.22
CA HIS A 803 2.52 -13.39 9.05
C HIS A 803 1.64 -13.87 10.20
N ARG A 804 1.62 -13.17 11.35
CA ARG A 804 0.74 -13.49 12.48
C ARG A 804 -0.72 -13.51 12.08
N TYR A 805 -1.16 -12.60 11.20
CA TYR A 805 -2.54 -12.53 10.76
C TYR A 805 -2.93 -13.75 9.92
N LEU A 806 -2.06 -14.20 9.02
CA LEU A 806 -2.29 -15.43 8.25
C LEU A 806 -2.31 -16.67 9.16
N TYR A 807 -1.34 -16.76 10.08
CA TYR A 807 -1.27 -17.85 11.06
C TYR A 807 -2.55 -17.93 11.89
N LEU A 808 -3.03 -16.81 12.43
CA LEU A 808 -4.24 -16.76 13.26
C LEU A 808 -5.50 -17.01 12.44
N LYS A 809 -5.62 -16.47 11.22
CA LYS A 809 -6.72 -16.80 10.29
C LYS A 809 -6.78 -18.31 10.02
N VAL A 810 -5.64 -18.96 9.81
CA VAL A 810 -5.57 -20.42 9.57
C VAL A 810 -5.89 -21.22 10.84
N LYS A 811 -5.31 -20.83 11.99
CA LYS A 811 -5.58 -21.45 13.28
C LYS A 811 -7.07 -21.41 13.61
N ARG A 812 -7.69 -20.23 13.51
CA ARG A 812 -9.10 -19.98 13.86
C ARG A 812 -10.07 -20.39 12.77
N GLY A 813 -9.65 -20.42 11.51
CA GLY A 813 -10.49 -20.89 10.41
C GLY A 813 -10.56 -22.42 10.29
N LEU A 814 -9.45 -23.14 10.55
CA LEU A 814 -9.33 -24.56 10.20
C LEU A 814 -9.07 -25.51 11.39
N PHE A 815 -8.17 -25.14 12.31
CA PHE A 815 -7.65 -26.08 13.31
C PHE A 815 -8.31 -25.95 14.68
N ALA A 816 -8.69 -24.75 15.07
CA ALA A 816 -9.29 -24.43 16.36
C ALA A 816 -10.34 -23.32 16.22
N PRO A 817 -11.45 -23.58 15.49
CA PRO A 817 -12.51 -22.61 15.29
C PRO A 817 -13.25 -22.33 16.59
N HIS A 818 -13.41 -21.05 16.90
CA HIS A 818 -14.37 -20.60 17.89
C HIS A 818 -15.76 -20.53 17.27
N LYS A 819 -16.77 -20.73 18.10
CA LYS A 819 -18.17 -20.58 17.69
C LYS A 819 -18.58 -19.14 18.00
N HIS A 820 -18.94 -18.39 16.97
CA HIS A 820 -19.45 -17.04 17.10
C HIS A 820 -20.91 -17.02 16.62
N GLU A 821 -21.82 -16.83 17.55
CA GLU A 821 -23.25 -16.75 17.27
C GLU A 821 -23.74 -15.38 17.70
N ALA A 822 -24.38 -14.66 16.78
CA ALA A 822 -24.83 -13.30 17.04
C ALA A 822 -26.10 -12.98 16.25
N LYS A 823 -26.89 -12.06 16.79
CA LYS A 823 -27.90 -11.33 16.03
C LYS A 823 -27.26 -10.06 15.48
N ILE A 824 -27.29 -9.91 14.17
CA ILE A 824 -26.78 -8.72 13.48
C ILE A 824 -27.99 -7.93 13.00
N SER A 825 -28.08 -6.68 13.46
CA SER A 825 -29.09 -5.72 13.01
C SER A 825 -28.38 -4.54 12.33
N TYR A 826 -28.89 -4.04 11.22
CA TYR A 826 -28.28 -2.92 10.51
C TYR A 826 -29.32 -2.05 9.82
N VAL A 827 -28.92 -0.82 9.51
CA VAL A 827 -29.72 0.16 8.78
C VAL A 827 -29.07 0.43 7.44
N LEU A 828 -29.75 0.08 6.35
CA LEU A 828 -29.26 0.36 5.01
C LEU A 828 -29.08 1.86 4.79
N SER A 829 -28.03 2.22 4.04
CA SER A 829 -27.79 3.60 3.66
C SER A 829 -28.81 4.07 2.63
N ASP A 830 -29.46 5.18 2.97
CA ASP A 830 -30.38 5.97 2.15
C ASP A 830 -29.69 6.66 0.96
N ASN A 831 -28.37 6.79 1.04
CA ASN A 831 -27.58 7.60 0.12
C ASN A 831 -26.91 6.76 -0.99
N THR A 832 -27.16 5.45 -0.98
CA THR A 832 -26.68 4.47 -1.95
C THR A 832 -27.80 4.18 -2.97
N PRO A 833 -27.56 4.32 -4.28
CA PRO A 833 -28.57 4.01 -5.29
C PRO A 833 -29.05 2.56 -5.18
N VAL A 834 -30.33 2.33 -5.42
CA VAL A 834 -30.92 0.98 -5.47
C VAL A 834 -31.40 0.62 -6.88
N ASP A 835 -31.45 -0.66 -7.19
CA ASP A 835 -31.96 -1.18 -8.46
C ASP A 835 -33.51 -1.31 -8.44
N GLU A 836 -34.09 -1.83 -9.52
CA GLU A 836 -35.55 -2.03 -9.65
C GLU A 836 -36.14 -2.99 -8.60
N ASN A 837 -35.30 -3.83 -7.99
CA ASN A 837 -35.69 -4.78 -6.94
C ASN A 837 -35.47 -4.21 -5.53
N GLY A 838 -34.92 -3.00 -5.41
CA GLY A 838 -34.57 -2.37 -4.13
C GLY A 838 -33.20 -2.79 -3.58
N GLU A 839 -32.36 -3.48 -4.35
CA GLU A 839 -31.01 -3.87 -3.91
C GLU A 839 -30.00 -2.73 -4.15
N GLN A 840 -29.07 -2.54 -3.22
CA GLN A 840 -28.04 -1.49 -3.34
C GLN A 840 -27.07 -1.74 -4.51
N ILE A 841 -26.92 -0.72 -5.36
CA ILE A 841 -25.97 -0.71 -6.48
C ILE A 841 -24.58 -0.30 -5.95
N LEU A 842 -23.73 -1.29 -5.72
CA LEU A 842 -22.36 -1.08 -5.24
C LEU A 842 -21.48 -0.48 -6.34
N ARG A 843 -20.96 0.72 -6.09
CA ARG A 843 -20.03 1.45 -6.97
C ARG A 843 -18.65 1.52 -6.35
N THR A 844 -17.63 1.32 -7.16
CA THR A 844 -16.24 1.36 -6.73
C THR A 844 -15.82 2.76 -6.33
N TYR A 845 -14.80 2.87 -5.49
CA TYR A 845 -14.22 4.17 -5.11
C TYR A 845 -13.96 5.05 -6.33
N TYR A 846 -13.35 4.52 -7.39
CA TYR A 846 -13.00 5.31 -8.58
C TYR A 846 -14.20 5.76 -9.42
N GLU A 847 -15.33 5.05 -9.37
CA GLU A 847 -16.57 5.47 -10.03
C GLU A 847 -17.20 6.67 -9.31
N MET A 848 -17.14 6.70 -7.97
CA MET A 848 -17.79 7.73 -7.15
C MET A 848 -16.84 8.72 -6.46
N MET A 849 -15.52 8.64 -6.71
CA MET A 849 -14.48 9.42 -5.99
C MET A 849 -14.74 10.94 -6.01
N ASN A 850 -15.52 11.43 -6.96
CA ASN A 850 -15.85 12.84 -7.09
C ASN A 850 -17.26 13.22 -6.61
N GLU A 851 -18.20 12.28 -6.51
CA GLU A 851 -19.62 12.56 -6.26
C GLU A 851 -19.90 13.03 -4.84
N ARG A 852 -19.08 12.58 -3.88
CA ARG A 852 -19.21 12.87 -2.45
C ARG A 852 -18.02 13.64 -1.89
N ALA A 853 -16.97 13.82 -2.67
CA ALA A 853 -15.82 14.60 -2.25
C ALA A 853 -16.25 16.06 -2.06
N GLU A 854 -16.19 16.54 -0.83
CA GLU A 854 -16.27 17.98 -0.60
C GLU A 854 -15.13 18.69 -1.32
N ASP A 855 -15.37 19.91 -1.78
CA ASP A 855 -14.26 20.72 -2.29
C ASP A 855 -13.29 20.96 -1.13
N GLN A 856 -11.99 20.78 -1.38
CA GLN A 856 -10.91 21.12 -0.44
C GLN A 856 -11.12 22.53 0.16
N HIS A 857 -11.71 23.46 -0.61
CA HIS A 857 -12.06 24.79 -0.12
C HIS A 857 -13.05 24.78 1.06
N HIS A 858 -14.08 23.93 1.03
CA HIS A 858 -15.07 23.85 2.12
C HIS A 858 -14.42 23.33 3.41
N VAL A 859 -13.57 22.33 3.28
CA VAL A 859 -12.84 21.73 4.42
C VAL A 859 -11.85 22.71 5.04
N GLU A 860 -11.36 23.69 4.29
CA GLU A 860 -10.37 24.68 4.78
C GLU A 860 -10.97 25.91 5.47
N ARG A 861 -12.27 26.19 5.31
CA ARG A 861 -12.93 27.35 5.96
C ARG A 861 -12.85 27.29 7.49
N CYS A 862 -12.81 26.09 8.06
CA CYS A 862 -12.70 25.92 9.50
C CYS A 862 -11.25 25.91 10.00
N SER A 863 -10.26 26.19 9.15
CA SER A 863 -8.87 25.98 9.53
C SER A 863 -8.30 27.08 10.42
N ILE A 864 -7.19 26.77 11.10
CA ILE A 864 -6.50 27.69 12.03
C ILE A 864 -6.06 29.04 11.44
N TYR A 865 -6.05 29.17 10.12
CA TYR A 865 -5.63 30.38 9.40
C TYR A 865 -6.80 31.27 8.97
N ASP A 866 -8.04 30.81 9.10
CA ASP A 866 -9.21 31.63 8.79
C ASP A 866 -9.49 32.57 9.96
N ALA A 867 -8.88 33.76 9.95
CA ALA A 867 -8.99 34.74 11.03
C ALA A 867 -10.37 35.40 11.14
N ASN A 868 -11.17 35.37 10.07
CA ASN A 868 -12.48 36.03 10.01
C ASN A 868 -13.63 35.10 10.40
N ALA A 869 -13.39 33.78 10.47
CA ALA A 869 -14.38 32.83 10.92
C ALA A 869 -14.72 33.03 12.40
N GLU A 870 -16.01 33.12 12.69
CA GLU A 870 -16.54 33.18 14.05
C GLU A 870 -16.24 31.87 14.81
N PRO A 871 -16.12 31.86 16.14
CA PRO A 871 -15.84 30.63 16.91
C PRO A 871 -16.81 29.48 16.60
N GLU A 872 -18.10 29.78 16.42
CA GLU A 872 -19.15 28.80 16.06
C GLU A 872 -18.97 28.21 14.65
N GLU A 873 -18.30 28.92 13.75
CA GLU A 873 -17.98 28.43 12.40
C GLU A 873 -16.79 27.47 12.40
N ARG A 874 -15.93 27.51 13.44
CA ARG A 874 -14.76 26.64 13.60
C ARG A 874 -15.05 25.35 14.38
N MET A 875 -16.32 25.06 14.63
CA MET A 875 -16.75 23.84 15.30
C MET A 875 -17.32 22.86 14.29
N TRP A 876 -17.04 21.58 14.48
CA TRP A 876 -17.71 20.52 13.75
C TRP A 876 -19.21 20.56 14.05
N LYS A 877 -20.05 20.62 13.01
CA LYS A 877 -21.50 20.84 13.10
C LYS A 877 -22.34 19.56 12.93
N GLY A 878 -21.69 18.41 12.85
CA GLY A 878 -22.41 17.15 12.71
C GLY A 878 -23.12 16.72 14.00
N ASP A 879 -23.83 15.62 13.87
CA ASP A 879 -24.66 15.03 14.92
C ASP A 879 -23.79 14.37 16.01
N ALA A 880 -23.78 14.97 17.21
CA ALA A 880 -23.08 14.37 18.35
C ALA A 880 -23.87 13.23 19.01
N GLU A 881 -25.17 13.09 18.76
CA GLU A 881 -25.91 11.94 19.28
C GLU A 881 -25.38 10.64 18.66
N ALA A 882 -25.02 10.66 17.37
CA ALA A 882 -24.34 9.54 16.70
C ALA A 882 -22.99 9.16 17.35
N ILE A 883 -22.38 10.09 18.10
CA ILE A 883 -21.13 9.84 18.83
C ILE A 883 -21.42 9.20 20.20
N PHE A 884 -22.27 9.82 21.01
CA PHE A 884 -22.47 9.41 22.40
C PHE A 884 -23.55 8.31 22.56
N HIS A 885 -24.45 8.20 21.58
CA HIS A 885 -25.55 7.25 21.53
C HIS A 885 -25.64 6.59 20.14
N PRO A 886 -24.58 5.90 19.68
CA PRO A 886 -24.55 5.29 18.36
C PRO A 886 -25.64 4.23 18.20
N ALA A 887 -26.18 4.10 16.99
CA ALA A 887 -27.23 3.16 16.65
C ALA A 887 -28.47 3.31 17.54
N SER A 888 -28.90 4.57 17.75
CA SER A 888 -30.09 4.89 18.54
C SER A 888 -31.34 4.23 17.95
N GLU A 889 -32.07 3.51 18.81
CA GLU A 889 -33.31 2.83 18.43
C GLU A 889 -34.41 3.83 18.04
N VAL A 890 -34.43 4.99 18.69
CA VAL A 890 -35.37 6.08 18.39
C VAL A 890 -35.05 6.70 17.04
N LYS A 891 -33.77 6.96 16.77
CA LYS A 891 -33.30 7.59 15.52
C LYS A 891 -33.62 6.74 14.28
N TYR A 892 -33.49 5.42 14.41
CA TYR A 892 -33.66 4.47 13.30
C TYR A 892 -34.90 3.59 13.42
N ALA A 893 -35.92 4.06 14.15
CA ALA A 893 -37.16 3.31 14.36
C ALA A 893 -37.79 2.90 13.02
N GLY A 894 -38.09 1.61 12.85
CA GLY A 894 -38.70 1.05 11.65
C GLY A 894 -37.77 0.85 10.44
N GLN A 895 -36.47 1.13 10.57
CA GLN A 895 -35.49 1.01 9.46
C GLN A 895 -34.53 -0.18 9.61
N TRP A 896 -34.66 -0.95 10.70
CA TRP A 896 -33.76 -2.05 11.02
C TRP A 896 -34.05 -3.31 10.21
N GLU A 897 -33.03 -3.82 9.54
CA GLU A 897 -32.98 -5.19 9.05
C GLU A 897 -32.19 -6.04 10.04
N SER A 898 -32.56 -7.31 10.22
CA SER A 898 -31.84 -8.18 11.14
C SER A 898 -31.81 -9.63 10.70
N PHE A 899 -30.74 -10.33 11.12
CA PHE A 899 -30.65 -11.77 11.02
C PHE A 899 -29.85 -12.34 12.18
N SER A 900 -30.17 -13.58 12.56
CA SER A 900 -29.39 -14.35 13.53
C SER A 900 -28.74 -15.53 12.83
N SER A 901 -27.44 -15.71 13.03
CA SER A 901 -26.69 -16.80 12.42
C SER A 901 -25.44 -17.10 13.23
N GLU A 902 -24.96 -18.34 13.11
CA GLU A 902 -23.54 -18.60 13.35
C GLU A 902 -22.73 -17.93 12.23
N VAL A 903 -21.79 -17.06 12.61
CA VAL A 903 -20.98 -16.27 11.69
C VAL A 903 -19.52 -16.67 11.79
N THR A 904 -18.82 -16.64 10.66
CA THR A 904 -17.36 -16.77 10.62
C THR A 904 -16.71 -15.41 10.84
N SER A 905 -17.27 -14.37 10.24
CA SER A 905 -16.80 -13.00 10.41
C SER A 905 -17.91 -12.01 10.09
N VAL A 906 -17.98 -10.92 10.84
CA VAL A 906 -18.76 -9.72 10.52
C VAL A 906 -17.82 -8.54 10.65
N GLY A 907 -17.86 -7.59 9.72
CA GLY A 907 -17.00 -6.42 9.75
C GLY A 907 -17.68 -5.20 9.20
N GLY A 908 -17.30 -4.04 9.74
CA GLY A 908 -17.68 -2.73 9.26
C GLY A 908 -16.41 -1.96 8.90
N SER A 909 -16.37 -1.30 7.74
CA SER A 909 -15.24 -0.42 7.41
C SER A 909 -15.66 0.78 6.56
N ASN A 910 -14.91 1.87 6.70
CA ASN A 910 -15.03 3.12 5.93
C ASN A 910 -13.81 3.37 5.01
N VAL A 911 -12.66 2.71 5.27
CA VAL A 911 -11.40 2.96 4.53
C VAL A 911 -10.70 1.69 4.04
N TYR A 912 -11.30 0.49 4.15
CA TYR A 912 -10.59 -0.77 3.85
C TYR A 912 -10.06 -0.88 2.42
N PHE A 913 -8.82 -1.34 2.30
CA PHE A 913 -8.10 -1.39 1.02
C PHE A 913 -8.49 -2.58 0.13
N GLU A 914 -9.02 -3.68 0.69
CA GLU A 914 -9.41 -4.85 -0.10
C GLU A 914 -10.82 -4.72 -0.70
N THR A 915 -11.62 -3.80 -0.19
CA THR A 915 -12.99 -3.56 -0.66
C THR A 915 -12.96 -2.45 -1.67
N LYS A 916 -13.12 -2.81 -2.95
CA LYS A 916 -13.16 -1.85 -4.06
C LYS A 916 -14.26 -0.78 -3.92
N TYR A 917 -15.23 -0.95 -3.03
CA TYR A 917 -16.38 -0.06 -2.82
C TYR A 917 -16.25 0.88 -1.60
N ALA A 918 -15.26 0.69 -0.72
CA ALA A 918 -15.09 1.55 0.45
C ALA A 918 -14.64 2.96 0.04
N HIS A 919 -15.31 3.96 0.60
CA HIS A 919 -15.04 5.37 0.34
C HIS A 919 -14.87 6.11 1.67
N PRO A 920 -13.75 6.82 1.91
CA PRO A 920 -13.46 7.41 3.22
C PRO A 920 -14.46 8.47 3.72
N SER A 921 -15.31 8.99 2.84
CA SER A 921 -16.20 10.14 3.10
C SER A 921 -17.56 10.05 2.39
N ASP A 922 -18.07 8.84 2.13
CA ASP A 922 -19.41 8.68 1.52
C ASP A 922 -20.56 8.72 2.55
N GLY A 923 -20.24 8.89 3.83
CA GLY A 923 -21.14 8.87 4.97
C GLY A 923 -21.64 7.46 5.30
N ASN A 924 -20.94 6.40 4.88
CA ASN A 924 -21.39 5.02 5.06
C ASN A 924 -20.31 4.16 5.72
N MET A 925 -20.77 3.09 6.37
CA MET A 925 -19.95 1.96 6.75
C MET A 925 -20.26 0.80 5.80
N ASP A 926 -19.23 0.15 5.27
CA ASP A 926 -19.33 -1.07 4.47
C ASP A 926 -19.44 -2.27 5.41
N LEU A 927 -20.66 -2.81 5.56
CA LEU A 927 -20.95 -4.04 6.28
C LEU A 927 -20.63 -5.24 5.40
N ILE A 928 -19.75 -6.10 5.89
CA ILE A 928 -19.39 -7.36 5.25
C ILE A 928 -19.56 -8.47 6.27
N TYR A 929 -20.31 -9.51 5.92
CA TYR A 929 -20.45 -10.68 6.78
C TYR A 929 -20.27 -11.97 6.01
N SER A 930 -19.80 -13.00 6.70
CA SER A 930 -19.70 -14.37 6.21
C SER A 930 -20.35 -15.30 7.23
N ARG A 931 -21.41 -15.98 6.81
CA ARG A 931 -22.13 -16.97 7.62
C ARG A 931 -21.39 -18.30 7.57
N LYS A 932 -21.46 -19.06 8.65
CA LYS A 932 -20.85 -20.39 8.67
C LYS A 932 -21.62 -21.34 7.76
N GLY A 933 -20.94 -21.86 6.74
CA GLY A 933 -21.44 -22.89 5.85
C GLY A 933 -21.02 -24.30 6.27
N ASN A 934 -21.60 -25.31 5.61
CA ASN A 934 -21.04 -26.66 5.67
C ASN A 934 -19.69 -26.73 4.93
N VAL A 935 -18.97 -27.85 5.04
CA VAL A 935 -17.62 -28.01 4.44
C VAL A 935 -17.59 -27.71 2.94
N ALA A 936 -18.64 -28.09 2.20
CA ALA A 936 -18.72 -27.85 0.76
C ALA A 936 -18.92 -26.35 0.45
N GLN A 937 -19.81 -25.68 1.19
CA GLN A 937 -20.04 -24.24 1.04
C GLN A 937 -18.82 -23.41 1.48
N THR A 938 -18.11 -23.83 2.52
CA THR A 938 -16.85 -23.20 2.93
C THR A 938 -15.78 -23.36 1.85
N ALA A 939 -15.68 -24.53 1.23
CA ALA A 939 -14.79 -24.74 0.09
C ALA A 939 -15.21 -23.88 -1.12
N GLU A 940 -16.51 -23.72 -1.36
CA GLU A 940 -17.04 -22.83 -2.40
C GLU A 940 -16.62 -21.38 -2.19
N ILE A 941 -16.77 -20.84 -0.95
CA ILE A 941 -16.31 -19.49 -0.62
C ILE A 941 -14.81 -19.35 -0.89
N ALA A 942 -13.99 -20.34 -0.52
CA ALA A 942 -12.54 -20.31 -0.77
C ALA A 942 -12.20 -20.26 -2.27
N VAL A 943 -12.89 -21.06 -3.10
CA VAL A 943 -12.72 -21.04 -4.57
C VAL A 943 -13.19 -19.70 -5.16
N ARG A 944 -14.31 -19.17 -4.68
CA ARG A 944 -14.82 -17.86 -5.12
C ARG A 944 -13.92 -16.70 -4.68
N TYR A 945 -13.28 -16.80 -3.52
CA TYR A 945 -12.29 -15.82 -3.08
C TYR A 945 -11.10 -15.77 -4.04
N LEU A 946 -10.57 -16.94 -4.44
CA LEU A 946 -9.47 -17.04 -5.41
C LEU A 946 -9.83 -16.48 -6.80
N SER A 947 -11.10 -16.53 -7.19
CA SER A 947 -11.61 -15.95 -8.44
C SER A 947 -12.17 -14.53 -8.28
N ASN A 948 -12.07 -13.92 -7.10
CA ASN A 948 -12.61 -12.60 -6.77
C ASN A 948 -14.14 -12.47 -7.03
N THR A 949 -14.89 -13.56 -6.80
CA THR A 949 -16.35 -13.64 -6.97
C THR A 949 -17.08 -14.06 -5.68
N PHE A 950 -16.42 -13.94 -4.52
CA PHE A 950 -16.94 -14.38 -3.22
C PHE A 950 -18.26 -13.71 -2.80
N LEU A 951 -18.51 -12.47 -3.23
CA LEU A 951 -19.80 -11.78 -3.03
C LEU A 951 -20.99 -12.43 -3.72
N LYS A 952 -20.75 -13.36 -4.67
CA LYS A 952 -21.82 -14.13 -5.30
C LYS A 952 -22.24 -15.36 -4.48
N SER A 953 -21.63 -15.59 -3.32
CA SER A 953 -22.04 -16.66 -2.40
C SER A 953 -23.20 -16.17 -1.54
N GLU A 954 -24.23 -16.99 -1.37
CA GLU A 954 -25.37 -16.68 -0.48
C GLU A 954 -24.97 -16.56 1.00
N LEU A 955 -23.78 -17.07 1.38
CA LEU A 955 -23.26 -16.97 2.73
C LEU A 955 -22.54 -15.65 3.00
N VAL A 956 -22.23 -14.86 1.96
CA VAL A 956 -21.50 -13.61 2.07
C VAL A 956 -22.43 -12.44 1.74
N GLY A 957 -22.57 -11.49 2.66
CA GLY A 957 -23.30 -10.25 2.43
C GLY A 957 -22.38 -9.05 2.33
N TYR A 958 -22.81 -8.06 1.56
CA TYR A 958 -22.15 -6.76 1.43
C TYR A 958 -23.19 -5.66 1.33
N HIS A 959 -23.21 -4.75 2.30
CA HIS A 959 -24.17 -3.65 2.35
C HIS A 959 -23.48 -2.35 2.76
N LYS A 960 -23.93 -1.23 2.18
CA LYS A 960 -23.63 0.11 2.68
C LYS A 960 -24.64 0.44 3.77
N VAL A 961 -24.19 0.68 5.00
CA VAL A 961 -25.04 0.89 6.17
C VAL A 961 -24.70 2.17 6.91
N LYS A 962 -25.68 2.73 7.64
CA LYS A 962 -25.48 3.87 8.55
C LYS A 962 -25.15 3.43 9.96
N ALA A 963 -25.87 2.42 10.44
CA ALA A 963 -25.74 1.89 11.78
C ALA A 963 -25.78 0.36 11.76
N MET A 964 -25.12 -0.25 12.74
CA MET A 964 -25.11 -1.68 12.96
C MET A 964 -25.12 -1.97 14.46
N VAL A 965 -25.85 -3.01 14.85
CA VAL A 965 -25.81 -3.60 16.19
C VAL A 965 -25.43 -5.07 16.06
N ILE A 966 -24.40 -5.48 16.78
CA ILE A 966 -24.03 -6.89 16.94
C ILE A 966 -24.38 -7.29 18.36
N GLU A 967 -25.30 -8.23 18.51
CA GLU A 967 -25.71 -8.79 19.79
C GLU A 967 -25.15 -10.22 19.89
N PRO A 968 -24.01 -10.42 20.56
CA PRO A 968 -23.47 -11.76 20.78
C PRO A 968 -24.46 -12.60 21.59
N ILE A 969 -24.71 -13.84 21.17
CA ILE A 969 -25.53 -14.79 21.95
C ILE A 969 -24.73 -15.36 23.12
N VAL A 970 -23.42 -15.48 22.94
CA VAL A 970 -22.44 -15.81 23.98
C VAL A 970 -21.52 -14.61 24.11
N GLU A 971 -21.13 -14.28 25.33
CA GLU A 971 -20.17 -13.21 25.60
C GLU A 971 -18.90 -13.40 24.76
N ASP A 972 -18.54 -12.35 24.04
CA ASP A 972 -17.43 -12.33 23.10
C ASP A 972 -16.96 -10.88 22.95
N VAL A 973 -15.85 -10.65 22.28
CA VAL A 973 -15.25 -9.32 22.13
C VAL A 973 -15.42 -8.80 20.71
N LEU A 974 -15.35 -7.49 20.55
CA LEU A 974 -15.24 -6.82 19.25
C LEU A 974 -13.78 -6.41 19.03
N ASN A 975 -13.33 -6.45 17.78
CA ASN A 975 -12.10 -5.81 17.35
C ASN A 975 -12.42 -4.42 16.79
N VAL A 976 -11.78 -3.37 17.31
CA VAL A 976 -11.93 -1.97 16.90
C VAL A 976 -10.53 -1.47 16.49
N ASP A 977 -10.31 -1.21 15.19
CA ASP A 977 -9.02 -0.77 14.63
C ASP A 977 -7.80 -1.64 14.99
N GLY A 978 -8.01 -2.92 15.31
CA GLY A 978 -6.95 -3.85 15.72
C GLY A 978 -6.81 -4.04 17.23
N GLU A 979 -7.57 -3.29 18.03
CA GLU A 979 -7.60 -3.36 19.50
C GLU A 979 -8.81 -4.15 20.01
N VAL A 980 -8.67 -4.74 21.21
CA VAL A 980 -9.72 -5.52 21.84
C VAL A 980 -10.72 -4.62 22.57
N PHE A 981 -11.96 -4.65 22.11
CA PHE A 981 -13.12 -3.99 22.71
C PHE A 981 -14.01 -5.03 23.40
N ALA A 982 -13.78 -5.21 24.69
CA ALA A 982 -14.49 -6.17 25.53
C ALA A 982 -15.76 -5.59 26.15
N GLY A 983 -16.77 -6.44 26.32
CA GLY A 983 -18.02 -6.19 27.04
C GLY A 983 -19.09 -7.22 26.65
N PRO A 984 -20.10 -7.47 27.49
CA PRO A 984 -21.17 -8.44 27.22
C PRO A 984 -22.05 -8.13 25.99
N GLY A 985 -21.86 -6.96 25.36
CA GLY A 985 -22.73 -6.46 24.30
C GLY A 985 -24.05 -5.89 24.85
N PRO A 986 -24.95 -5.40 23.99
CA PRO A 986 -24.80 -5.33 22.53
C PRO A 986 -23.72 -4.32 22.11
N PHE A 987 -23.01 -4.63 21.02
CA PHE A 987 -22.09 -3.70 20.36
C PHE A 987 -22.89 -2.82 19.41
N ARG A 988 -22.91 -1.52 19.67
CA ARG A 988 -23.62 -0.52 18.85
C ARG A 988 -22.60 0.28 18.05
N MET A 989 -22.81 0.37 16.74
CA MET A 989 -21.92 1.04 15.81
C MET A 989 -22.68 2.00 14.90
N GLU A 990 -22.17 3.22 14.72
CA GLU A 990 -22.74 4.21 13.79
C GLU A 990 -21.62 4.94 13.04
N VAL A 991 -21.82 5.17 11.74
CA VAL A 991 -20.92 6.03 10.98
C VAL A 991 -21.26 7.49 11.25
N VAL A 992 -20.24 8.26 11.64
CA VAL A 992 -20.32 9.70 11.82
C VAL A 992 -19.66 10.37 10.61
N PRO A 993 -20.46 10.93 9.69
CA PRO A 993 -19.92 11.49 8.45
C PRO A 993 -18.98 12.66 8.73
N GLN A 994 -17.83 12.66 8.07
CA GLN A 994 -16.86 13.76 8.08
C GLN A 994 -16.48 14.24 9.48
N LEU A 995 -16.39 13.33 10.45
CA LEU A 995 -16.00 13.68 11.83
C LEU A 995 -14.57 14.23 11.87
N LEU A 996 -13.67 13.66 11.07
CA LEU A 996 -12.27 14.06 11.01
C LEU A 996 -11.90 14.65 9.66
N CYS A 997 -10.84 15.44 9.67
CA CYS A 997 -10.11 15.82 8.47
C CYS A 997 -8.77 15.10 8.46
N VAL A 998 -8.38 14.54 7.32
CA VAL A 998 -7.10 13.84 7.12
C VAL A 998 -6.26 14.48 6.03
N LEU A 999 -4.94 14.42 6.18
CA LEU A 999 -4.01 14.80 5.14
C LEU A 999 -3.83 13.66 4.14
N SER A 1000 -4.46 13.78 2.98
CA SER A 1000 -4.73 12.66 2.08
C SER A 1000 -4.80 13.07 0.59
N GLU A 1001 -4.46 12.14 -0.29
CA GLU A 1001 -4.69 12.25 -1.74
C GLU A 1001 -6.03 11.65 -2.20
N LYS A 1002 -6.71 10.87 -1.36
CA LYS A 1002 -7.93 10.11 -1.66
C LYS A 1002 -9.16 10.96 -1.34
#